data_AF-A0A177F5E2-F1
#
_entry.id   AF-A0A177F5E2-F1
#
_cell.length_a   1.000
_cell.length_b   1.000
_cell.length_c   1.000
_cell.angle_alpha   90.00
_cell.angle_beta   90.00
_cell.angle_gamma   90.00
#
_symmetry.space_group_name_H-M   'P 1'
#
loop_
_entity.id
_entity.type
_entity.pdbx_description
1 polymer ?
#
loop_
_entity_poly.entity_id
_entity_poly.type
_entity_poly.pdbx_seq_one_letter_code
_entity_poly.pdbx_strand_id
1 'polypeptide(L)'
;MGLPCPGYKVPIARIFEYRPPSVLHFDCELDKTRYEYFVQVGSKILATFQLNSMPFWTRLAPQLGLRHAAVRHGLTALGALQAPFHNITLAAEMQAQPRPEISALAMSHTHKAIRLVRTADPATLPTEVSLTCCLLFLAMQFWIEKTSSATMHIMAAYRILQERFGSDASSWVDSRDMPRDFATTFIPSLNELINHACTFSDDFPPPGSGIPENYHLDYDVGQISNISDARSALDGVDRLLKCVLRATSTPGTSQSLEKKIVLAFDCLDRKLQALHHTNVLSEDGFDYVHLCLHLRVANVMFWTTGQPDETGFDAFHVDFEFIVSWCRKIIHLDAAGPRRKQSVLSPSLGVLSPLFFVATRCRESRLRHEALSLLHDAGVFSPEKFQGNPLAVVSVHGNALSQKRKAQIAREFKFSETAFLHDAPGPGQPRLLEIFSETGEELPFAGHPVIGAAYYIFSYLERMHYGGPADRDTQKQTAMLLTKAGRIPIFFNPYRQVAACAVPFNFHIHAHRVPINNIISTQPHIQIVPTIDKERDKTFPLVSIVKGMSFVLVDLSDNAEIFGALQAAKSPEVELDAKWSPSFVGCMYYRVLANSEQPGEPAIHNIQARMISHGIEDPGTGSACCALACYLALGSPGPGTSSESEKPAEEAAGNGKDDSEIAKKTEELKLGEAKTERKVFGIQQGVEMGRLSTIAVEVDVKTNAQGKKSIANVILSGRANLHLKGEILGF
;
A
#
# COMPACT_ATOMS: atom_id res chain seq x y z
N MET A 1 -24.12 -73.74 17.83
CA MET A 1 -23.86 -72.65 18.80
C MET A 1 -22.43 -72.19 18.53
N GLY A 2 -22.19 -71.11 17.79
CA GLY A 2 -22.44 -69.74 18.24
C GLY A 2 -21.40 -69.43 19.33
N LEU A 3 -20.27 -68.80 18.97
CA LEU A 3 -19.98 -67.42 19.40
C LEU A 3 -18.82 -66.84 18.55
N PRO A 4 -19.02 -65.70 17.86
CA PRO A 4 -17.92 -64.85 17.39
C PRO A 4 -17.36 -64.04 18.57
N CYS A 5 -16.03 -63.90 18.63
CA CYS A 5 -15.38 -63.01 19.59
C CYS A 5 -15.70 -61.55 19.20
N PRO A 6 -16.35 -60.75 20.06
CA PRO A 6 -16.66 -59.36 19.75
C PRO A 6 -15.43 -58.50 20.02
N GLY A 7 -14.93 -57.86 18.98
CA GLY A 7 -13.99 -56.76 19.12
C GLY A 7 -12.61 -57.04 18.53
N TYR A 8 -12.15 -56.07 17.76
CA TYR A 8 -10.77 -55.86 17.34
C TYR A 8 -10.29 -56.60 16.08
N LYS A 9 -10.74 -56.11 14.93
CA LYS A 9 -9.81 -55.85 13.82
C LYS A 9 -9.59 -54.34 13.74
N VAL A 10 -8.43 -53.86 14.18
CA VAL A 10 -7.97 -52.52 13.78
C VAL A 10 -7.67 -52.62 12.28
N PRO A 11 -8.33 -51.86 11.41
CA PRO A 11 -7.71 -51.55 10.15
C PRO A 11 -6.58 -50.58 10.49
N ILE A 12 -5.36 -51.10 10.63
CA ILE A 12 -4.18 -50.25 10.58
C ILE A 12 -4.09 -49.81 9.13
N ALA A 13 -4.80 -48.74 8.78
CA ALA A 13 -4.58 -48.03 7.54
C ALA A 13 -3.19 -47.39 7.65
N ARG A 14 -2.15 -48.13 7.28
CA ARG A 14 -0.83 -47.57 7.06
C ARG A 14 -0.98 -46.59 5.89
N ILE A 15 -0.66 -45.32 6.13
CA ILE A 15 -0.65 -44.25 5.13
C ILE A 15 0.17 -44.61 3.88
N PHE A 16 1.03 -45.62 3.99
CA PHE A 16 1.92 -46.13 2.95
C PHE A 16 1.36 -47.21 2.02
N GLU A 17 0.10 -47.67 2.15
CA GLU A 17 -0.48 -48.47 1.06
C GLU A 17 -0.89 -47.54 -0.11
N TYR A 18 0.00 -47.43 -1.09
CA TYR A 18 -0.28 -46.87 -2.41
C TYR A 18 -1.29 -47.78 -3.12
N ARG A 19 -2.58 -47.43 -3.01
CA ARG A 19 -3.56 -47.77 -4.05
C ARG A 19 -3.83 -46.48 -4.81
N PRO A 20 -3.39 -46.35 -6.08
CA PRO A 20 -3.79 -45.20 -6.87
C PRO A 20 -5.33 -45.23 -6.96
N PRO A 21 -6.03 -44.16 -6.58
CA PRO A 21 -7.45 -44.06 -6.88
C PRO A 21 -7.63 -44.20 -8.39
N SER A 22 -8.69 -44.89 -8.82
CA SER A 22 -9.24 -44.75 -10.17
C SER A 22 -9.25 -43.27 -10.54
N VAL A 23 -8.58 -42.92 -11.65
CA VAL A 23 -8.48 -41.61 -12.31
C VAL A 23 -8.88 -40.41 -11.43
N LEU A 24 -7.91 -39.59 -11.00
CA LEU A 24 -8.20 -38.30 -10.37
C LEU A 24 -9.17 -37.50 -11.24
N HIS A 25 -10.38 -37.27 -10.74
CA HIS A 25 -11.34 -36.41 -11.42
C HIS A 25 -11.00 -34.95 -11.18
N PHE A 26 -10.89 -34.20 -12.28
CA PHE A 26 -10.72 -32.75 -12.35
C PHE A 26 -11.90 -32.17 -13.14
N ASP A 27 -12.33 -30.94 -12.83
CA ASP A 27 -13.51 -30.34 -13.49
C ASP A 27 -13.20 -29.96 -14.95
N CYS A 28 -11.93 -29.66 -15.26
CA CYS A 28 -11.45 -29.48 -16.62
C CYS A 28 -9.95 -29.79 -16.76
N GLU A 29 -9.45 -29.89 -18.00
CA GLU A 29 -8.02 -30.12 -18.29
C GLU A 29 -7.11 -28.99 -17.76
N LEU A 30 -7.63 -27.76 -17.68
CA LEU A 30 -6.88 -26.64 -17.11
C LEU A 30 -6.62 -26.86 -15.61
N ASP A 31 -7.58 -27.35 -14.84
CA ASP A 31 -7.43 -27.66 -13.40
C ASP A 31 -6.37 -28.73 -13.18
N LYS A 32 -6.39 -29.77 -14.01
CA LYS A 32 -5.39 -30.85 -14.00
C LYS A 32 -3.99 -30.29 -14.27
N THR A 33 -3.86 -29.46 -15.30
CA THR A 33 -2.59 -28.81 -15.66
C THR A 33 -2.06 -27.94 -14.51
N ARG A 34 -2.92 -27.19 -13.82
CA ARG A 34 -2.51 -26.36 -12.68
C ARG A 34 -2.13 -27.18 -11.45
N TYR A 35 -2.85 -28.26 -11.17
CA TYR A 35 -2.49 -29.20 -10.11
C TYR A 35 -1.13 -29.86 -10.37
N GLU A 36 -0.91 -30.36 -11.59
CA GLU A 36 0.36 -30.97 -11.99
C GLU A 36 1.52 -29.96 -11.93
N TYR A 37 1.28 -28.73 -12.38
CA TYR A 37 2.25 -27.64 -12.25
C TYR A 37 2.65 -27.41 -10.78
N PHE A 38 1.68 -27.36 -9.85
CA PHE A 38 2.00 -27.22 -8.43
C PHE A 38 2.86 -28.39 -7.95
N VAL A 39 2.47 -29.64 -8.24
CA VAL A 39 3.20 -30.81 -7.76
C VAL A 39 4.65 -30.82 -8.28
N GLN A 40 4.85 -30.50 -9.56
CA GLN A 40 6.17 -30.58 -10.21
C GLN A 40 7.08 -29.38 -9.92
N VAL A 41 6.49 -28.19 -9.82
CA VAL A 41 7.19 -26.90 -9.78
C VAL A 41 6.79 -26.08 -8.54
N GLY A 42 5.49 -25.80 -8.36
CA GLY A 42 4.99 -24.93 -7.29
C GLY A 42 5.35 -25.36 -5.87
N SER A 43 5.41 -26.67 -5.62
CA SER A 43 5.77 -27.28 -4.34
C SER A 43 7.21 -26.95 -3.93
N LYS A 44 8.13 -26.90 -4.90
CA LYS A 44 9.54 -26.53 -4.69
C LYS A 44 9.68 -25.04 -4.41
N ILE A 45 8.88 -24.21 -5.09
CA ILE A 45 8.84 -22.76 -4.86
C ILE A 45 8.38 -22.46 -3.42
N LEU A 46 7.36 -23.14 -2.90
CA LEU A 46 6.97 -22.92 -1.50
C LEU A 46 7.99 -23.45 -0.51
N ALA A 47 8.59 -24.61 -0.80
CA ALA A 47 9.63 -25.20 0.03
C ALA A 47 10.88 -24.32 0.17
N THR A 48 11.17 -23.42 -0.78
CA THR A 48 12.32 -22.51 -0.68
C THR A 48 12.14 -21.38 0.33
N PHE A 49 10.90 -21.03 0.69
CA PHE A 49 10.63 -19.96 1.66
C PHE A 49 10.50 -20.45 3.11
N GLN A 50 10.45 -21.77 3.32
CA GLN A 50 10.30 -22.44 4.63
C GLN A 50 11.12 -23.73 4.60
N LEU A 51 12.40 -23.67 4.95
CA LEU A 51 13.37 -24.72 4.62
C LEU A 51 13.02 -26.08 5.26
N ASN A 52 12.45 -26.09 6.46
CA ASN A 52 12.04 -27.33 7.14
C ASN A 52 10.73 -27.93 6.59
N SER A 53 9.99 -27.17 5.78
CA SER A 53 8.69 -27.58 5.24
C SER A 53 8.78 -28.31 3.89
N MET A 54 9.99 -28.48 3.34
CA MET A 54 10.17 -29.15 2.04
C MET A 54 9.49 -30.53 1.97
N PRO A 55 9.62 -31.42 2.96
CA PRO A 55 8.94 -32.72 2.91
C PRO A 55 7.42 -32.59 3.01
N PHE A 56 6.89 -31.51 3.60
CA PHE A 56 5.45 -31.25 3.62
C PHE A 56 4.95 -30.87 2.22
N TRP A 57 5.54 -29.84 1.60
CA TRP A 57 5.07 -29.32 0.32
C TRP A 57 5.29 -30.27 -0.86
N THR A 58 6.42 -30.98 -0.88
CA THR A 58 6.79 -31.84 -2.01
C THR A 58 6.21 -33.25 -1.92
N ARG A 59 5.80 -33.70 -0.73
CA ARG A 59 5.33 -35.08 -0.49
C ARG A 59 4.00 -35.15 0.24
N LEU A 60 3.90 -34.64 1.47
CA LEU A 60 2.71 -34.87 2.32
C LEU A 60 1.45 -34.18 1.78
N ALA A 61 1.53 -32.90 1.43
CA ALA A 61 0.39 -32.15 0.92
C ALA A 61 -0.12 -32.73 -0.42
N PRO A 62 0.73 -33.03 -1.42
CA PRO A 62 0.31 -33.76 -2.62
C PRO A 62 -0.34 -35.12 -2.33
N GLN A 63 0.21 -35.91 -1.42
CA GLN A 63 -0.36 -37.21 -1.03
C GLN A 63 -1.77 -37.07 -0.43
N LEU A 64 -1.99 -36.05 0.41
CA LEU A 64 -3.32 -35.73 0.93
C LEU A 64 -4.28 -35.24 -0.17
N GLY A 65 -3.78 -34.48 -1.15
CA GLY A 65 -4.56 -34.03 -2.31
C GLY A 65 -5.05 -35.15 -3.22
N LEU A 66 -4.38 -36.29 -3.24
CA LEU A 66 -4.85 -37.48 -3.95
C LEU A 66 -6.13 -38.04 -3.32
N ARG A 67 -6.26 -37.96 -1.99
CA ARG A 67 -7.37 -38.57 -1.23
C ARG A 67 -8.49 -37.60 -0.88
N HIS A 68 -8.18 -36.32 -0.68
CA HIS A 68 -9.13 -35.33 -0.18
C HIS A 68 -9.31 -34.16 -1.16
N ALA A 69 -10.56 -33.96 -1.61
CA ALA A 69 -10.91 -32.94 -2.60
C ALA A 69 -10.63 -31.51 -2.11
N ALA A 70 -10.76 -31.23 -0.80
CA ALA A 70 -10.45 -29.93 -0.23
C ALA A 70 -8.98 -29.54 -0.43
N VAL A 71 -8.06 -30.47 -0.10
CA VAL A 71 -6.62 -30.30 -0.30
C VAL A 71 -6.31 -30.21 -1.79
N ARG A 72 -6.93 -31.04 -2.62
CA ARG A 72 -6.74 -31.02 -4.08
C ARG A 72 -7.06 -29.64 -4.68
N HIS A 73 -8.22 -29.09 -4.37
CA HIS A 73 -8.60 -27.76 -4.84
C HIS A 73 -7.65 -26.68 -4.30
N GLY A 74 -7.17 -26.79 -3.06
CA GLY A 74 -6.17 -25.87 -2.55
C GLY A 74 -4.84 -25.92 -3.30
N LEU A 75 -4.34 -27.11 -3.63
CA LEU A 75 -3.12 -27.29 -4.44
C LEU A 75 -3.31 -26.76 -5.87
N THR A 76 -4.48 -27.01 -6.48
CA THR A 76 -4.83 -26.46 -7.80
C THR A 76 -4.87 -24.93 -7.78
N ALA A 77 -5.42 -24.32 -6.73
CA ALA A 77 -5.46 -22.87 -6.59
C ALA A 77 -4.05 -22.26 -6.50
N LEU A 78 -3.15 -22.86 -5.72
CA LEU A 78 -1.75 -22.43 -5.65
C LEU A 78 -1.04 -22.59 -7.00
N GLY A 79 -1.25 -23.70 -7.70
CA GLY A 79 -0.71 -23.88 -9.06
C GLY A 79 -1.24 -22.83 -10.05
N ALA A 80 -2.51 -22.44 -9.93
CA ALA A 80 -3.11 -21.38 -10.74
C ALA A 80 -2.55 -19.98 -10.40
N LEU A 81 -2.21 -19.73 -9.13
CA LEU A 81 -1.55 -18.49 -8.70
C LEU A 81 -0.10 -18.42 -9.17
N GLN A 82 0.65 -19.51 -9.07
CA GLN A 82 2.10 -19.50 -9.32
C GLN A 82 2.48 -19.61 -10.80
N ALA A 83 1.72 -20.36 -11.60
CA ALA A 83 2.06 -20.63 -12.99
C ALA A 83 2.29 -19.38 -13.87
N PRO A 84 1.51 -18.28 -13.74
CA PRO A 84 1.76 -17.05 -14.48
C PRO A 84 3.14 -16.42 -14.19
N PHE A 85 3.65 -16.54 -12.96
CA PHE A 85 4.91 -15.92 -12.53
C PHE A 85 6.15 -16.72 -12.95
N HIS A 86 5.99 -17.97 -13.40
CA HIS A 86 7.10 -18.84 -13.77
C HIS A 86 7.79 -18.44 -15.09
N ASN A 87 7.08 -17.76 -15.99
CA ASN A 87 7.55 -17.44 -17.34
C ASN A 87 7.81 -15.94 -17.58
N ILE A 88 7.71 -15.09 -16.54
CA ILE A 88 8.01 -13.67 -16.68
C ILE A 88 9.54 -13.52 -16.78
N THR A 89 10.05 -13.46 -18.01
CA THR A 89 11.38 -12.87 -18.26
C THR A 89 11.30 -11.37 -18.00
N LEU A 90 12.23 -10.84 -17.18
CA LEU A 90 12.32 -9.43 -16.77
C LEU A 90 12.27 -8.38 -17.89
N ALA A 91 12.43 -8.76 -19.16
CA ALA A 91 12.19 -7.85 -20.29
C ALA A 91 10.72 -7.35 -20.35
N ALA A 92 9.78 -8.11 -19.79
CA ALA A 92 8.37 -7.74 -19.68
C ALA A 92 8.05 -6.84 -18.46
N GLU A 93 8.98 -6.66 -17.50
CA GLU A 93 8.81 -5.75 -16.36
C GLU A 93 9.26 -4.31 -16.70
N MET A 94 10.15 -4.14 -17.67
CA MET A 94 10.56 -2.81 -18.15
C MET A 94 9.51 -2.15 -19.08
N GLN A 95 8.57 -2.93 -19.60
CA GLN A 95 7.36 -2.42 -20.22
C GLN A 95 6.28 -2.48 -19.15
N ALA A 96 5.60 -1.37 -18.88
CA ALA A 96 4.54 -1.24 -17.88
C ALA A 96 3.32 -2.14 -18.17
N GLN A 97 3.50 -3.46 -18.13
CA GLN A 97 2.40 -4.42 -18.13
C GLN A 97 1.90 -4.52 -16.68
N PRO A 98 0.57 -4.47 -16.46
CA PRO A 98 0.01 -4.68 -15.15
C PRO A 98 0.44 -6.06 -14.62
N ARG A 99 0.74 -6.14 -13.31
CA ARG A 99 0.91 -7.43 -12.63
C ARG A 99 -0.24 -8.36 -13.03
N PRO A 100 0.01 -9.66 -13.28
CA PRO A 100 -1.05 -10.57 -13.69
C PRO A 100 -2.20 -10.52 -12.68
N GLU A 101 -3.40 -10.17 -13.14
CA GLU A 101 -4.59 -10.14 -12.28
C GLU A 101 -4.79 -11.51 -11.62
N ILE A 102 -5.20 -11.51 -10.34
CA ILE A 102 -5.46 -12.74 -9.58
C ILE A 102 -6.42 -13.62 -10.37
N SER A 103 -5.95 -14.81 -10.75
CA SER A 103 -6.69 -15.72 -11.61
C SER A 103 -8.07 -16.05 -11.02
N ALA A 104 -9.14 -15.79 -11.78
CA ALA A 104 -10.50 -16.21 -11.43
C ALA A 104 -10.58 -17.71 -11.11
N LEU A 105 -9.71 -18.52 -11.73
CA LEU A 105 -9.55 -19.94 -11.47
C LEU A 105 -9.03 -20.21 -10.04
N ALA A 106 -8.01 -19.47 -9.61
CA ALA A 106 -7.47 -19.59 -8.26
C ALA A 106 -8.55 -19.28 -7.22
N MET A 107 -9.27 -18.17 -7.37
CA MET A 107 -10.37 -17.79 -6.47
C MET A 107 -11.48 -18.86 -6.42
N SER A 108 -11.86 -19.41 -7.57
CA SER A 108 -12.86 -20.48 -7.66
C SER A 108 -12.46 -21.72 -6.85
N HIS A 109 -11.21 -22.19 -7.03
CA HIS A 109 -10.72 -23.36 -6.29
C HIS A 109 -10.49 -23.08 -4.80
N THR A 110 -10.05 -21.87 -4.43
CA THR A 110 -9.99 -21.45 -3.02
C THR A 110 -11.38 -21.53 -2.37
N HIS A 111 -12.43 -21.01 -3.03
CA HIS A 111 -13.80 -21.10 -2.52
C HIS A 111 -14.30 -22.54 -2.41
N LYS A 112 -13.99 -23.41 -3.39
CA LYS A 112 -14.34 -24.84 -3.33
C LYS A 112 -13.67 -25.53 -2.13
N ALA A 113 -12.38 -25.28 -1.91
CA ALA A 113 -11.64 -25.83 -0.78
C ALA A 113 -12.23 -25.38 0.57
N ILE A 114 -12.48 -24.08 0.74
CA ILE A 114 -13.09 -23.52 1.96
C ILE A 114 -14.48 -24.12 2.20
N ARG A 115 -15.32 -24.20 1.14
CA ARG A 115 -16.67 -24.77 1.25
C ARG A 115 -16.62 -26.21 1.75
N LEU A 116 -15.76 -27.05 1.16
CA LEU A 116 -15.62 -28.45 1.54
C LEU A 116 -15.19 -28.63 3.00
N VAL A 117 -14.25 -27.82 3.49
CA VAL A 117 -13.83 -27.85 4.90
C VAL A 117 -14.98 -27.39 5.81
N ARG A 118 -15.70 -26.31 5.45
CA ARG A 118 -16.78 -25.74 6.26
C ARG A 118 -18.01 -26.63 6.35
N THR A 119 -18.30 -27.41 5.32
CA THR A 119 -19.46 -28.31 5.29
C THR A 119 -19.14 -29.74 5.72
N ALA A 120 -17.86 -30.05 5.98
CA ALA A 120 -17.47 -31.35 6.48
C ALA A 120 -17.92 -31.53 7.94
N ASP A 121 -18.30 -32.76 8.31
CA ASP A 121 -18.57 -33.10 9.70
C ASP A 121 -17.26 -33.09 10.51
N PRO A 122 -17.13 -32.25 11.55
CA PRO A 122 -15.91 -32.15 12.37
C PRO A 122 -15.48 -33.45 13.03
N ALA A 123 -16.40 -34.42 13.21
CA ALA A 123 -16.09 -35.72 13.80
C ALA A 123 -15.42 -36.69 12.81
N THR A 124 -15.58 -36.46 11.50
CA THR A 124 -15.09 -37.38 10.45
C THR A 124 -13.97 -36.79 9.60
N LEU A 125 -13.77 -35.47 9.64
CA LEU A 125 -12.69 -34.80 8.93
C LEU A 125 -11.34 -35.10 9.61
N PRO A 126 -10.36 -35.71 8.92
CA PRO A 126 -9.04 -35.98 9.49
C PRO A 126 -8.33 -34.68 9.90
N THR A 127 -7.63 -34.71 11.02
CA THR A 127 -6.94 -33.54 11.58
C THR A 127 -5.88 -33.01 10.60
N GLU A 128 -5.17 -33.89 9.91
CA GLU A 128 -4.13 -33.59 8.91
C GLU A 128 -4.70 -32.81 7.72
N VAL A 129 -5.95 -33.09 7.33
CA VAL A 129 -6.64 -32.38 6.25
C VAL A 129 -6.93 -30.95 6.66
N SER A 130 -7.43 -30.75 7.89
CA SER A 130 -7.72 -29.43 8.44
C SER A 130 -6.44 -28.59 8.57
N LEU A 131 -5.39 -29.18 9.14
CA LEU A 131 -4.07 -28.56 9.30
C LEU A 131 -3.42 -28.22 7.95
N THR A 132 -3.51 -29.13 6.98
CA THR A 132 -3.01 -28.87 5.61
C THR A 132 -3.77 -27.75 4.93
N CYS A 133 -5.10 -27.67 5.10
CA CYS A 133 -5.89 -26.59 4.55
C CYS A 133 -5.52 -25.22 5.17
N CYS A 134 -5.20 -25.16 6.47
CA CYS A 134 -4.70 -23.93 7.10
C CYS A 134 -3.41 -23.44 6.41
N LEU A 135 -2.43 -24.32 6.18
CA LEU A 135 -1.19 -23.93 5.48
C LEU A 135 -1.41 -23.59 4.01
N LEU A 136 -2.32 -24.28 3.32
CA LEU A 136 -2.68 -23.94 1.94
C LEU A 136 -3.31 -22.55 1.83
N PHE A 137 -4.25 -22.22 2.72
CA PHE A 137 -4.88 -20.90 2.73
C PHE A 137 -3.91 -19.80 3.12
N LEU A 138 -3.03 -20.06 4.09
CA LEU A 138 -1.90 -19.19 4.39
C LEU A 138 -1.04 -18.94 3.15
N ALA A 139 -0.62 -20.01 2.46
CA ALA A 139 0.22 -19.92 1.29
C ALA A 139 -0.43 -19.08 0.18
N MET A 140 -1.74 -19.21 -0.04
CA MET A 140 -2.46 -18.41 -1.03
C MET A 140 -2.45 -16.91 -0.69
N GLN A 141 -2.52 -16.54 0.59
CA GLN A 141 -2.51 -15.12 1.00
C GLN A 141 -1.20 -14.42 0.63
N PHE A 142 -0.06 -15.13 0.67
CA PHE A 142 1.23 -14.56 0.23
C PHE A 142 1.22 -14.13 -1.24
N TRP A 143 0.36 -14.73 -2.07
CA TRP A 143 0.24 -14.42 -3.50
C TRP A 143 -0.93 -13.47 -3.82
N ILE A 144 -1.84 -13.21 -2.87
CA ILE A 144 -3.10 -12.48 -3.08
C ILE A 144 -3.05 -11.02 -2.53
N GLU A 145 -1.93 -10.58 -1.96
CA GLU A 145 -1.68 -9.20 -1.46
C GLU A 145 -2.77 -8.62 -0.52
N LYS A 146 -3.48 -9.47 0.24
CA LYS A 146 -4.41 -9.02 1.31
C LYS A 146 -3.83 -9.35 2.68
N THR A 147 -3.26 -8.34 3.33
CA THR A 147 -2.43 -8.48 4.55
C THR A 147 -3.17 -8.87 5.84
N SER A 148 -4.50 -8.90 5.88
CA SER A 148 -5.26 -9.08 7.13
C SER A 148 -5.54 -10.54 7.54
N SER A 149 -5.24 -11.55 6.69
CA SER A 149 -5.75 -12.93 6.90
C SER A 149 -4.69 -14.02 7.13
N ALA A 150 -3.40 -13.75 6.95
CA ALA A 150 -2.35 -14.79 7.03
C ALA A 150 -2.18 -15.34 8.46
N THR A 151 -2.06 -14.47 9.46
CA THR A 151 -1.90 -14.84 10.87
C THR A 151 -3.08 -15.66 11.39
N MET A 152 -4.30 -15.41 10.91
CA MET A 152 -5.48 -16.18 11.31
C MET A 152 -5.36 -17.68 11.00
N HIS A 153 -4.81 -18.06 9.84
CA HIS A 153 -4.68 -19.47 9.47
C HIS A 153 -3.60 -20.19 10.28
N ILE A 154 -2.50 -19.50 10.61
CA ILE A 154 -1.45 -20.02 11.50
C ILE A 154 -2.05 -20.26 12.90
N MET A 155 -2.77 -19.28 13.43
CA MET A 155 -3.40 -19.39 14.75
C MET A 155 -4.51 -20.45 14.78
N ALA A 156 -5.26 -20.61 13.70
CA ALA A 156 -6.25 -21.68 13.59
C ALA A 156 -5.60 -23.07 13.63
N ALA A 157 -4.49 -23.27 12.91
CA ALA A 157 -3.75 -24.53 12.96
C ALA A 157 -3.23 -24.84 14.37
N TYR A 158 -2.71 -23.83 15.06
CA TYR A 158 -2.25 -23.95 16.44
C TYR A 158 -3.38 -24.33 17.41
N ARG A 159 -4.56 -23.69 17.32
CA ARG A 159 -5.72 -24.05 18.14
C ARG A 159 -6.22 -25.47 17.90
N ILE A 160 -6.25 -25.91 16.64
CA ILE A 160 -6.65 -27.29 16.31
C ILE A 160 -5.74 -28.29 17.02
N LEU A 161 -4.42 -28.04 17.06
CA LEU A 161 -3.48 -28.89 17.79
C LEU A 161 -3.73 -28.87 19.30
N GLN A 162 -3.96 -27.68 19.88
CA GLN A 162 -4.26 -27.55 21.31
C GLN A 162 -5.56 -28.25 21.73
N GLU A 163 -6.64 -28.06 20.96
CA GLU A 163 -7.96 -28.64 21.26
C GLU A 163 -7.97 -30.16 21.11
N ARG A 164 -7.22 -30.70 20.15
CA ARG A 164 -7.19 -32.15 19.86
C ARG A 164 -6.17 -32.91 20.72
N PHE A 165 -5.04 -32.28 21.05
CA PHE A 165 -3.88 -32.98 21.64
C PHE A 165 -3.39 -32.37 22.95
N GLY A 166 -4.00 -31.30 23.44
CA GLY A 166 -3.62 -30.63 24.68
C GLY A 166 -2.59 -29.52 24.47
N SER A 167 -2.27 -28.81 25.55
CA SER A 167 -1.44 -27.59 25.52
C SER A 167 0.07 -27.83 25.43
N ASP A 168 0.53 -29.06 25.68
CA ASP A 168 1.97 -29.39 25.66
C ASP A 168 2.42 -29.79 24.25
N ALA A 169 3.25 -28.96 23.62
CA ALA A 169 3.74 -29.19 22.26
C ALA A 169 4.53 -30.50 22.11
N SER A 170 5.17 -30.98 23.18
CA SER A 170 5.90 -32.25 23.15
C SER A 170 4.95 -33.46 22.99
N SER A 171 3.74 -33.35 23.52
CA SER A 171 2.72 -34.39 23.44
C SER A 171 2.09 -34.54 22.05
N TRP A 172 2.21 -33.53 21.18
CA TRP A 172 1.61 -33.53 19.84
C TRP A 172 2.27 -34.54 18.90
N VAL A 173 3.58 -34.74 19.02
CA VAL A 173 4.34 -35.66 18.16
C VAL A 173 4.09 -37.13 18.54
N ASP A 174 3.82 -37.39 19.82
CA ASP A 174 3.61 -38.73 20.38
C ASP A 174 2.13 -39.16 20.43
N SER A 175 1.24 -38.34 19.88
CA SER A 175 -0.20 -38.63 19.79
C SER A 175 -0.49 -39.86 18.92
N ARG A 176 -1.45 -40.70 19.35
CA ARG A 176 -1.92 -41.88 18.59
C ARG A 176 -2.86 -41.53 17.44
N ASP A 177 -3.48 -40.35 17.49
CA ASP A 177 -4.52 -39.92 16.56
C ASP A 177 -3.98 -39.06 15.40
N MET A 178 -2.67 -38.78 15.39
CA MET A 178 -1.97 -38.15 14.27
C MET A 178 -0.79 -39.03 13.81
N PRO A 179 -0.60 -39.22 12.51
CA PRO A 179 0.51 -39.99 11.98
C PRO A 179 1.85 -39.36 12.33
N ARG A 180 2.74 -40.15 12.94
CA ARG A 180 4.05 -39.68 13.41
C ARG A 180 4.84 -38.97 12.31
N ASP A 181 4.86 -39.52 11.09
CA ASP A 181 5.59 -38.93 9.97
C ASP A 181 5.01 -37.59 9.48
N PHE A 182 3.70 -37.39 9.66
CA PHE A 182 3.06 -36.10 9.41
C PHE A 182 3.42 -35.12 10.53
N ALA A 183 3.28 -35.55 11.79
CA ALA A 183 3.57 -34.75 12.97
C ALA A 183 5.01 -34.21 12.98
N THR A 184 5.99 -35.08 12.73
CA THR A 184 7.43 -34.74 12.71
C THR A 184 7.82 -33.80 11.57
N THR A 185 6.98 -33.67 10.54
CA THR A 185 7.20 -32.74 9.43
C THR A 185 6.42 -31.43 9.61
N PHE A 186 5.15 -31.54 10.01
CA PHE A 186 4.22 -30.41 10.07
C PHE A 186 4.49 -29.50 11.27
N ILE A 187 4.71 -30.06 12.46
CA ILE A 187 4.86 -29.27 13.69
C ILE A 187 6.08 -28.34 13.63
N PRO A 188 7.28 -28.78 13.20
CA PRO A 188 8.41 -27.86 13.04
C PRO A 188 8.13 -26.75 12.02
N SER A 189 7.45 -27.06 10.92
CA SER A 189 7.05 -26.08 9.90
C SER A 189 6.07 -25.04 10.46
N LEU A 190 5.10 -25.48 11.28
CA LEU A 190 4.17 -24.59 11.96
C LEU A 190 4.88 -23.70 12.98
N ASN A 191 5.82 -24.24 13.76
CA ASN A 191 6.57 -23.46 14.74
C ASN A 191 7.43 -22.38 14.06
N GLU A 192 8.08 -22.71 12.94
CA GLU A 192 8.82 -21.75 12.12
C GLU A 192 7.92 -20.62 11.59
N LEU A 193 6.71 -20.98 11.17
CA LEU A 193 5.67 -20.04 10.74
C LEU A 193 5.15 -19.14 11.86
N ILE A 194 4.92 -19.71 13.05
CA ILE A 194 4.53 -18.96 14.24
C ILE A 194 5.64 -17.98 14.60
N ASN A 195 6.90 -18.44 14.65
CA ASN A 195 8.04 -17.58 14.88
C ASN A 195 8.05 -16.43 13.87
N HIS A 196 7.98 -16.73 12.57
CA HIS A 196 7.97 -15.70 11.53
C HIS A 196 6.82 -14.70 11.67
N ALA A 197 5.59 -15.16 11.89
CA ALA A 197 4.42 -14.29 11.99
C ALA A 197 4.42 -13.45 13.28
N CYS A 198 4.94 -14.00 14.37
CA CYS A 198 4.91 -13.36 15.68
C CYS A 198 6.16 -12.51 15.97
N THR A 199 7.29 -12.72 15.27
CA THR A 199 8.50 -11.90 15.47
C THR A 199 8.22 -10.41 15.28
N PHE A 200 7.39 -10.08 14.29
CA PHE A 200 7.07 -8.69 13.91
C PHE A 200 5.79 -8.17 14.57
N SER A 201 5.20 -8.90 15.52
CA SER A 201 4.01 -8.49 16.25
C SER A 201 4.40 -7.64 17.45
N ASP A 202 3.90 -6.40 17.50
CA ASP A 202 4.08 -5.50 18.65
C ASP A 202 3.42 -6.10 19.90
N ASP A 203 2.18 -6.56 19.77
CA ASP A 203 1.45 -7.25 20.83
C ASP A 203 1.69 -8.76 20.75
N PHE A 204 2.68 -9.28 21.48
CA PHE A 204 2.93 -10.73 21.56
C PHE A 204 2.82 -11.25 23.00
N PRO A 205 2.07 -12.34 23.23
CA PRO A 205 1.24 -13.04 22.23
C PRO A 205 0.06 -12.18 21.74
N PRO A 206 -0.34 -12.28 20.45
CA PRO A 206 -1.42 -11.44 19.93
C PRO A 206 -2.75 -11.70 20.69
N PRO A 207 -3.50 -10.65 21.08
CA PRO A 207 -4.75 -10.82 21.81
C PRO A 207 -5.73 -11.73 21.08
N GLY A 208 -6.29 -12.70 21.79
CA GLY A 208 -7.25 -13.65 21.21
C GLY A 208 -6.64 -14.65 20.23
N SER A 209 -5.31 -14.79 20.16
CA SER A 209 -4.62 -15.79 19.32
C SER A 209 -4.79 -17.24 19.81
N GLY A 210 -4.92 -17.44 21.12
CA GLY A 210 -4.88 -18.77 21.76
C GLY A 210 -3.47 -19.22 22.13
N ILE A 211 -2.44 -18.43 21.80
CA ILE A 211 -1.07 -18.65 22.26
C ILE A 211 -1.02 -18.32 23.77
N PRO A 212 -0.52 -19.23 24.62
CA PRO A 212 -0.36 -18.97 26.05
C PRO A 212 0.51 -17.73 26.32
N GLU A 213 0.20 -16.97 27.38
CA GLU A 213 0.99 -15.80 27.81
C GLU A 213 2.46 -16.14 28.09
N ASN A 214 2.74 -17.39 28.49
CA ASN A 214 4.09 -17.90 28.75
C ASN A 214 4.74 -18.58 27.53
N TYR A 215 4.17 -18.44 26.32
CA TYR A 215 4.77 -19.01 25.12
C TYR A 215 6.05 -18.25 24.77
N HIS A 216 7.15 -18.99 24.61
CA HIS A 216 8.43 -18.43 24.21
C HIS A 216 8.69 -18.70 22.73
N LEU A 217 8.98 -17.64 21.97
CA LEU A 217 9.47 -17.78 20.60
C LEU A 217 10.87 -18.41 20.65
N ASP A 218 10.99 -19.61 20.10
CA ASP A 218 12.26 -20.32 20.00
C ASP A 218 12.72 -20.39 18.55
N TYR A 219 13.71 -19.57 18.22
CA TYR A 219 14.32 -19.51 16.89
C TYR A 219 15.29 -20.67 16.63
N ASP A 220 15.56 -21.50 17.65
CA ASP A 220 16.49 -22.64 17.60
C ASP A 220 17.85 -22.26 17.00
N VAL A 221 18.42 -21.18 17.53
CA VAL A 221 19.75 -20.66 17.12
C VAL A 221 20.88 -21.67 17.34
N GLY A 222 20.64 -22.76 18.07
CA GLY A 222 21.58 -23.88 18.21
C GLY A 222 21.87 -24.60 16.88
N GLN A 223 20.92 -24.59 15.93
CA GLN A 223 21.08 -25.21 14.61
C GLN A 223 22.14 -24.54 13.74
N ILE A 224 22.57 -23.32 14.09
CA ILE A 224 23.64 -22.59 13.38
C ILE A 224 24.94 -23.40 13.34
N SER A 225 25.16 -24.29 14.32
CA SER A 225 26.29 -25.21 14.33
C SER A 225 26.31 -26.21 13.15
N ASN A 226 25.14 -26.53 12.59
CA ASN A 226 24.94 -27.52 11.53
C ASN A 226 24.99 -26.94 10.11
N ILE A 227 25.33 -25.65 9.95
CA ILE A 227 25.42 -25.01 8.64
C ILE A 227 26.52 -25.66 7.79
N SER A 228 26.17 -26.03 6.56
CA SER A 228 27.04 -26.73 5.61
C SER A 228 26.91 -26.28 4.15
N ASP A 229 25.89 -25.48 3.82
CA ASP A 229 25.64 -25.00 2.46
C ASP A 229 25.06 -23.58 2.46
N ALA A 230 24.88 -22.99 1.28
CA ALA A 230 24.36 -21.62 1.14
C ALA A 230 22.94 -21.45 1.71
N ARG A 231 22.11 -22.49 1.66
CA ARG A 231 20.71 -22.44 2.13
C ARG A 231 20.62 -22.47 3.64
N SER A 232 21.37 -23.36 4.28
CA SER A 232 21.50 -23.42 5.74
C SER A 232 22.18 -22.17 6.30
N ALA A 233 23.10 -21.55 5.54
CA ALA A 233 23.68 -20.26 5.91
C ALA A 233 22.63 -19.12 5.91
N LEU A 234 21.78 -19.06 4.87
CA LEU A 234 20.66 -18.11 4.80
C LEU A 234 19.70 -18.28 5.98
N ASP A 235 19.31 -19.52 6.28
CA ASP A 235 18.45 -19.87 7.43
C ASP A 235 19.06 -19.43 8.75
N GLY A 236 20.36 -19.68 8.93
CA GLY A 236 21.08 -19.30 10.16
C GLY A 236 21.09 -17.80 10.39
N VAL A 237 21.35 -17.00 9.35
CA VAL A 237 21.30 -15.52 9.43
C VAL A 237 19.88 -15.04 9.73
N ASP A 238 18.87 -15.57 9.05
CA ASP A 238 17.46 -15.21 9.25
C ASP A 238 16.99 -15.48 10.68
N ARG A 239 17.28 -16.67 11.22
CA ARG A 239 16.95 -17.04 12.61
C ARG A 239 17.61 -16.11 13.62
N LEU A 240 18.90 -15.81 13.43
CA LEU A 240 19.63 -14.91 14.31
C LEU A 240 19.02 -13.50 14.27
N LEU A 241 18.74 -12.98 13.08
CA LEU A 241 18.15 -11.65 12.90
C LEU A 241 16.78 -11.55 13.60
N LYS A 242 15.90 -12.54 13.43
CA LYS A 242 14.60 -12.59 14.11
C LYS A 242 14.74 -12.70 15.62
N CYS A 243 15.69 -13.50 16.10
CA CYS A 243 16.00 -13.63 17.53
C CYS A 243 16.46 -12.30 18.13
N VAL A 244 17.36 -11.59 17.45
CA VAL A 244 17.85 -10.28 17.88
C VAL A 244 16.73 -9.24 17.87
N LEU A 245 15.95 -9.16 16.78
CA LEU A 245 14.83 -8.23 16.67
C LEU A 245 13.80 -8.42 17.79
N ARG A 246 13.52 -9.66 18.18
CA ARG A 246 12.61 -9.91 19.30
C ARG A 246 13.24 -9.52 20.64
N ALA A 247 14.52 -9.84 20.85
CA ALA A 247 15.24 -9.46 22.06
C ALA A 247 15.31 -7.93 22.24
N THR A 248 15.42 -7.16 21.16
CA THR A 248 15.43 -5.69 21.21
C THR A 248 14.06 -5.09 21.52
N SER A 249 12.98 -5.84 21.26
CA SER A 249 11.60 -5.37 21.42
C SER A 249 11.00 -5.67 22.80
N THR A 250 11.63 -6.52 23.62
CA THR A 250 11.14 -6.91 24.95
C THR A 250 12.02 -6.36 26.08
N PRO A 251 11.48 -5.68 27.10
CA PRO A 251 12.26 -5.24 28.25
C PRO A 251 12.84 -6.43 29.03
N GLY A 252 14.15 -6.45 29.25
CA GLY A 252 14.80 -7.41 30.16
C GLY A 252 15.17 -8.77 29.53
N THR A 253 16.00 -8.76 28.49
CA THR A 253 16.60 -9.98 27.91
C THR A 253 17.34 -10.80 28.97
N SER A 254 17.04 -12.09 29.08
CA SER A 254 17.74 -12.99 30.00
C SER A 254 19.22 -13.14 29.63
N GLN A 255 20.11 -13.13 30.63
CA GLN A 255 21.56 -13.37 30.45
C GLN A 255 21.86 -14.71 29.74
N SER A 256 20.96 -15.70 29.84
CA SER A 256 21.09 -16.96 29.10
C SER A 256 20.87 -16.78 27.60
N LEU A 257 19.90 -15.96 27.20
CA LEU A 257 19.58 -15.68 25.80
C LEU A 257 20.66 -14.81 25.15
N GLU A 258 21.15 -13.81 25.87
CA GLU A 258 22.27 -12.95 25.45
C GLU A 258 23.51 -13.79 25.09
N LYS A 259 23.90 -14.73 25.97
CA LYS A 259 25.01 -15.67 25.70
C LYS A 259 24.76 -16.54 24.46
N LYS A 260 23.52 -17.01 24.26
CA LYS A 260 23.16 -17.81 23.06
C LYS A 260 23.31 -16.98 21.79
N ILE A 261 22.88 -15.72 21.80
CA ILE A 261 23.00 -14.81 20.66
C ILE A 261 24.47 -14.53 20.33
N VAL A 262 25.30 -14.22 21.33
CA VAL A 262 26.75 -13.99 21.13
C VAL A 262 27.44 -15.22 20.54
N LEU A 263 27.18 -16.41 21.10
CA LEU A 263 27.73 -17.66 20.55
C LEU A 263 27.25 -17.94 19.11
N ALA A 264 26.02 -17.57 18.80
CA ALA A 264 25.47 -17.69 17.45
C ALA A 264 26.17 -16.77 16.46
N PHE A 265 26.45 -15.50 16.81
CA PHE A 265 27.25 -14.59 15.99
C PHE A 265 28.64 -15.18 15.67
N ASP A 266 29.37 -15.63 16.69
CA ASP A 266 30.71 -16.22 16.54
C ASP A 266 30.72 -17.51 15.70
N CYS A 267 29.66 -18.31 15.82
CA CYS A 267 29.51 -19.52 15.03
C CYS A 267 29.22 -19.20 13.56
N LEU A 268 28.29 -18.27 13.31
CA LEU A 268 27.87 -17.90 11.98
C LEU A 268 29.02 -17.24 11.20
N ASP A 269 29.75 -16.31 11.81
CA ASP A 269 30.89 -15.64 11.17
C ASP A 269 31.95 -16.64 10.70
N ARG A 270 32.35 -17.57 11.59
CA ARG A 270 33.31 -18.64 11.23
C ARG A 270 32.78 -19.55 10.12
N LYS A 271 31.50 -19.91 10.15
CA LYS A 271 30.88 -20.79 9.15
C LYS A 271 30.80 -20.10 7.79
N LEU A 272 30.38 -18.84 7.74
CA LEU A 272 30.30 -18.07 6.50
C LEU A 272 31.68 -17.91 5.85
N GLN A 273 32.72 -17.60 6.64
CA GLN A 273 34.09 -17.53 6.15
C GLN A 273 34.58 -18.89 5.60
N ALA A 274 34.30 -19.99 6.30
CA ALA A 274 34.67 -21.33 5.83
C ALA A 274 33.95 -21.71 4.53
N LEU A 275 32.65 -21.40 4.40
CA LEU A 275 31.88 -21.64 3.18
C LEU A 275 32.35 -20.77 2.01
N HIS A 276 32.79 -19.54 2.29
CA HIS A 276 33.39 -18.67 1.29
C HIS A 276 34.74 -19.21 0.80
N HIS A 277 35.63 -19.63 1.70
CA HIS A 277 36.93 -20.21 1.34
C HIS A 277 36.83 -21.54 0.57
N THR A 278 35.72 -22.26 0.74
CA THR A 278 35.45 -23.53 0.03
C THR A 278 34.68 -23.33 -1.27
N ASN A 279 34.44 -22.08 -1.71
CA ASN A 279 33.64 -21.71 -2.89
C ASN A 279 32.22 -22.32 -2.90
N VAL A 280 31.66 -22.62 -1.73
CA VAL A 280 30.26 -23.09 -1.61
C VAL A 280 29.30 -21.92 -1.76
N LEU A 281 29.68 -20.74 -1.27
CA LEU A 281 29.07 -19.46 -1.60
C LEU A 281 29.67 -18.98 -2.93
N SER A 282 28.88 -18.27 -3.75
CA SER A 282 29.23 -17.93 -5.13
C SER A 282 30.68 -17.47 -5.35
N GLU A 283 31.31 -17.86 -6.47
CA GLU A 283 32.72 -17.53 -6.77
C GLU A 283 33.00 -16.02 -6.84
N ASP A 284 31.98 -15.21 -7.14
CA ASP A 284 32.08 -13.74 -7.13
C ASP A 284 31.90 -13.13 -5.73
N GLY A 285 31.67 -13.96 -4.71
CA GLY A 285 31.52 -13.56 -3.30
C GLY A 285 30.21 -12.85 -2.98
N PHE A 286 29.28 -12.74 -3.92
CA PHE A 286 28.03 -11.99 -3.77
C PHE A 286 27.15 -12.53 -2.65
N ASP A 287 26.89 -13.84 -2.63
CA ASP A 287 26.04 -14.47 -1.60
C ASP A 287 26.67 -14.32 -0.21
N TYR A 288 28.00 -14.44 -0.13
CA TYR A 288 28.74 -14.23 1.11
C TYR A 288 28.58 -12.79 1.63
N VAL A 289 28.79 -11.79 0.76
CA VAL A 289 28.63 -10.39 1.13
C VAL A 289 27.19 -10.07 1.52
N HIS A 290 26.21 -10.65 0.83
CA HIS A 290 24.79 -10.47 1.15
C HIS A 290 24.44 -11.03 2.53
N LEU A 291 24.99 -12.19 2.91
CA LEU A 291 24.81 -12.74 4.26
C LEU A 291 25.54 -11.89 5.33
N CYS A 292 26.76 -11.43 5.04
CA CYS A 292 27.52 -10.54 5.94
C CYS A 292 26.82 -9.20 6.17
N LEU A 293 26.13 -8.67 5.16
CA LEU A 293 25.31 -7.45 5.26
C LEU A 293 24.28 -7.57 6.38
N HIS A 294 23.47 -8.64 6.36
CA HIS A 294 22.41 -8.88 7.34
C HIS A 294 22.98 -9.25 8.72
N LEU A 295 24.13 -9.94 8.76
CA LEU A 295 24.83 -10.20 10.02
C LEU A 295 25.26 -8.91 10.71
N ARG A 296 25.73 -7.91 9.95
CA ARG A 296 26.06 -6.59 10.51
C ARG A 296 24.83 -5.85 11.02
N VAL A 297 23.72 -5.88 10.28
CA VAL A 297 22.43 -5.31 10.76
C VAL A 297 22.06 -5.93 12.12
N ALA A 298 22.07 -7.26 12.22
CA ALA A 298 21.79 -7.95 13.48
C ALA A 298 22.76 -7.53 14.59
N ASN A 299 24.05 -7.40 14.29
CA ASN A 299 25.06 -7.00 15.26
C ASN A 299 24.80 -5.59 15.80
N VAL A 300 24.55 -4.61 14.93
CA VAL A 300 24.23 -3.22 15.34
C VAL A 300 22.96 -3.20 16.19
N MET A 301 21.90 -3.92 15.77
CA MET A 301 20.66 -4.02 16.54
C MET A 301 20.89 -4.58 17.94
N PHE A 302 21.66 -5.67 18.05
CA PHE A 302 21.91 -6.34 19.31
C PHE A 302 22.68 -5.46 20.29
N TRP A 303 23.80 -4.86 19.87
CA TRP A 303 24.65 -4.08 20.77
C TRP A 303 24.09 -2.70 21.14
N THR A 304 23.08 -2.23 20.41
CA THR A 304 22.34 -1.00 20.76
C THR A 304 21.11 -1.28 21.61
N THR A 305 20.83 -2.56 21.94
CA THR A 305 19.69 -2.94 22.80
C THR A 305 19.82 -2.32 24.19
N GLY A 306 18.72 -1.73 24.68
CA GLY A 306 18.65 -1.18 26.04
C GLY A 306 19.39 0.13 26.25
N GLN A 307 19.96 0.73 25.19
CA GLN A 307 20.50 2.08 25.25
C GLN A 307 19.36 3.09 25.45
N PRO A 308 19.51 4.08 26.36
CA PRO A 308 18.43 5.02 26.70
C PRO A 308 18.21 6.08 25.62
N ASP A 309 19.17 6.29 24.72
CA ASP A 309 19.12 7.28 23.66
C ASP A 309 19.73 6.73 22.35
N GLU A 310 19.51 7.47 21.26
CA GLU A 310 19.97 7.06 19.93
C GLU A 310 21.47 7.29 19.69
N THR A 311 22.22 7.84 20.65
CA THR A 311 23.66 8.10 20.46
C THR A 311 24.48 6.81 20.39
N GLY A 312 23.97 5.71 20.94
CA GLY A 312 24.59 4.39 20.84
C GLY A 312 24.82 3.91 19.41
N PHE A 313 24.04 4.41 18.43
CA PHE A 313 24.23 4.08 17.02
C PHE A 313 25.49 4.72 16.41
N ASP A 314 26.02 5.80 17.00
CA ASP A 314 27.16 6.54 16.45
C ASP A 314 28.45 5.69 16.43
N ALA A 315 28.56 4.71 17.36
CA ALA A 315 29.68 3.77 17.41
C ALA A 315 29.74 2.81 16.19
N PHE A 316 28.65 2.69 15.44
CA PHE A 316 28.49 1.75 14.33
C PHE A 316 28.50 2.44 12.95
N HIS A 317 29.07 3.64 12.85
CA HIS A 317 29.19 4.38 11.60
C HIS A 317 29.83 3.56 10.46
N VAL A 318 30.89 2.80 10.75
CA VAL A 318 31.57 1.93 9.78
C VAL A 318 30.65 0.82 9.25
N ASP A 319 29.79 0.28 10.12
CA ASP A 319 28.81 -0.73 9.72
C ASP A 319 27.70 -0.13 8.85
N PHE A 320 27.20 1.06 9.18
CA PHE A 320 26.23 1.76 8.33
C PHE A 320 26.81 2.08 6.94
N GLU A 321 28.04 2.55 6.86
CA GLU A 321 28.70 2.82 5.58
C GLU A 321 28.89 1.54 4.76
N PHE A 322 29.30 0.44 5.41
CA PHE A 322 29.38 -0.87 4.77
C PHE A 322 28.02 -1.30 4.21
N ILE A 323 26.94 -1.15 4.99
CA ILE A 323 25.59 -1.54 4.59
C ILE A 323 25.16 -0.78 3.34
N VAL A 324 25.25 0.55 3.35
CA VAL A 324 24.83 1.40 2.22
C VAL A 324 25.66 1.12 0.98
N SER A 325 26.99 1.02 1.13
CA SER A 325 27.91 0.78 0.01
C SER A 325 27.61 -0.52 -0.72
N TRP A 326 27.34 -1.60 0.02
CA TRP A 326 27.02 -2.88 -0.58
C TRP A 326 25.60 -2.97 -1.10
N CYS A 327 24.61 -2.36 -0.43
CA CYS A 327 23.26 -2.26 -1.00
C CYS A 327 23.28 -1.54 -2.36
N ARG A 328 24.04 -0.44 -2.47
CA ARG A 328 24.25 0.29 -3.74
C ARG A 328 24.84 -0.63 -4.81
N LYS A 329 25.91 -1.36 -4.48
CA LYS A 329 26.54 -2.32 -5.41
C LYS A 329 25.56 -3.42 -5.84
N ILE A 330 24.79 -3.98 -4.90
CA ILE A 330 23.80 -5.02 -5.19
C ILE A 330 22.76 -4.50 -6.18
N ILE A 331 22.15 -3.34 -5.89
CA ILE A 331 21.14 -2.72 -6.75
C ILE A 331 21.69 -2.45 -8.16
N HIS A 332 22.91 -1.92 -8.28
CA HIS A 332 23.52 -1.66 -9.58
C HIS A 332 23.96 -2.93 -10.33
N LEU A 333 24.43 -3.97 -9.62
CA LEU A 333 24.81 -5.25 -10.22
C LEU A 333 23.58 -5.99 -10.77
N ASP A 334 22.47 -5.96 -10.04
CA ASP A 334 21.20 -6.53 -10.49
C ASP A 334 20.67 -5.80 -11.73
N ALA A 335 20.89 -4.48 -11.84
CA ALA A 335 20.58 -3.71 -13.03
C ALA A 335 21.45 -4.08 -14.25
N ALA A 336 22.71 -4.49 -14.06
CA ALA A 336 23.72 -4.64 -15.12
C ALA A 336 23.84 -6.04 -15.75
N GLY A 337 23.32 -7.12 -15.14
CA GLY A 337 23.64 -8.51 -15.53
C GLY A 337 22.50 -9.34 -16.14
N PRO A 338 22.54 -9.77 -17.42
CA PRO A 338 21.50 -10.63 -18.02
C PRO A 338 21.54 -12.11 -17.59
N ARG A 339 22.64 -12.62 -17.02
CA ARG A 339 22.80 -14.06 -16.66
C ARG A 339 22.16 -14.50 -15.35
N ARG A 340 21.91 -13.57 -14.41
CA ARG A 340 21.24 -13.87 -13.12
C ARG A 340 19.70 -13.78 -13.19
N LYS A 341 19.17 -13.36 -14.33
CA LYS A 341 17.74 -13.15 -14.61
C LYS A 341 16.93 -14.44 -14.88
N GLN A 342 17.48 -15.62 -14.54
CA GLN A 342 16.87 -16.93 -14.86
C GLN A 342 16.03 -17.56 -13.73
N SER A 343 15.97 -16.97 -12.54
CA SER A 343 15.13 -17.46 -11.45
C SER A 343 14.55 -16.31 -10.64
N VAL A 344 13.33 -15.88 -11.00
CA VAL A 344 12.55 -14.85 -10.28
C VAL A 344 12.23 -15.26 -8.83
N LEU A 345 12.48 -16.52 -8.43
CA LEU A 345 12.01 -17.11 -7.17
C LEU A 345 13.13 -17.75 -6.34
N SER A 346 14.33 -17.15 -6.30
CA SER A 346 15.37 -17.56 -5.34
C SER A 346 15.14 -16.87 -3.99
N PRO A 347 15.15 -17.60 -2.85
CA PRO A 347 15.03 -16.97 -1.53
C PRO A 347 16.25 -16.09 -1.28
N SER A 348 15.99 -14.87 -0.81
CA SER A 348 17.01 -13.88 -0.45
C SER A 348 16.47 -13.02 0.70
N LEU A 349 17.36 -12.57 1.58
CA LEU A 349 17.03 -11.59 2.62
C LEU A 349 16.81 -10.17 2.07
N GLY A 350 17.10 -9.94 0.77
CA GLY A 350 16.94 -8.66 0.09
C GLY A 350 17.86 -7.55 0.63
N VAL A 351 17.67 -6.33 0.13
CA VAL A 351 18.42 -5.13 0.57
C VAL A 351 17.54 -4.08 1.24
N LEU A 352 16.21 -4.31 1.27
CA LEU A 352 15.25 -3.33 1.76
C LEU A 352 15.35 -3.12 3.26
N SER A 353 15.33 -4.21 4.04
CA SER A 353 15.42 -4.13 5.51
C SER A 353 16.72 -3.47 5.99
N PRO A 354 17.91 -3.79 5.43
CA PRO A 354 19.15 -3.07 5.75
C PRO A 354 19.10 -1.57 5.42
N LEU A 355 18.58 -1.19 4.24
CA LEU A 355 18.47 0.21 3.86
C LEU A 355 17.48 0.97 4.74
N PHE A 356 16.33 0.38 5.06
CA PHE A 356 15.37 0.95 6.00
C PHE A 356 15.97 1.12 7.39
N PHE A 357 16.74 0.13 7.86
CA PHE A 357 17.44 0.21 9.15
C PHE A 357 18.43 1.38 9.18
N VAL A 358 19.24 1.56 8.13
CA VAL A 358 20.15 2.72 8.02
C VAL A 358 19.34 4.03 8.00
N ALA A 359 18.30 4.10 7.16
CA ALA A 359 17.49 5.30 6.99
C ALA A 359 16.80 5.77 8.28
N THR A 360 16.50 4.83 9.18
CA THR A 360 15.80 5.11 10.45
C THR A 360 16.72 5.24 11.65
N ARG A 361 17.85 4.53 11.70
CA ARG A 361 18.73 4.47 12.89
C ARG A 361 20.05 5.22 12.74
N CYS A 362 20.56 5.38 11.51
CA CYS A 362 21.82 6.09 11.31
C CYS A 362 21.62 7.60 11.55
N ARG A 363 22.42 8.21 12.44
CA ARG A 363 22.36 9.64 12.76
C ARG A 363 23.13 10.54 11.79
N GLU A 364 23.98 9.97 10.95
CA GLU A 364 24.69 10.71 9.90
C GLU A 364 23.76 11.00 8.71
N SER A 365 23.54 12.28 8.44
CA SER A 365 22.65 12.75 7.37
C SER A 365 23.01 12.19 5.99
N ARG A 366 24.31 12.09 5.65
CA ARG A 366 24.77 11.62 4.34
C ARG A 366 24.32 10.19 4.05
N LEU A 367 24.66 9.25 4.93
CA LEU A 367 24.31 7.83 4.77
C LEU A 367 22.80 7.60 4.84
N ARG A 368 22.09 8.38 5.65
CA ARG A 368 20.63 8.32 5.74
C ARG A 368 19.96 8.69 4.42
N HIS A 369 20.32 9.84 3.84
CA HIS A 369 19.76 10.28 2.56
C HIS A 369 20.12 9.34 1.42
N GLU A 370 21.33 8.79 1.45
CA GLU A 370 21.73 7.80 0.46
C GLU A 370 20.92 6.50 0.58
N ALA A 371 20.68 6.00 1.79
CA ALA A 371 19.83 4.84 1.99
C ALA A 371 18.39 5.09 1.48
N LEU A 372 17.86 6.29 1.70
CA LEU A 372 16.54 6.70 1.17
C LEU A 372 16.52 6.75 -0.37
N SER A 373 17.57 7.29 -1.00
CA SER A 373 17.72 7.29 -2.45
C SER A 373 17.74 5.87 -3.00
N LEU A 374 18.48 4.97 -2.36
CA LEU A 374 18.58 3.57 -2.80
C LEU A 374 17.26 2.80 -2.61
N LEU A 375 16.49 3.10 -1.57
CA LEU A 375 15.14 2.54 -1.40
C LEU A 375 14.23 2.95 -2.57
N HIS A 376 14.29 4.21 -2.97
CA HIS A 376 13.57 4.72 -4.14
C HIS A 376 14.03 4.04 -5.43
N ASP A 377 15.34 3.94 -5.67
CA ASP A 377 15.92 3.30 -6.86
C ASP A 377 15.59 1.80 -6.94
N ALA A 378 15.43 1.12 -5.81
CA ALA A 378 15.02 -0.29 -5.72
C ALA A 378 13.52 -0.51 -6.01
N GLY A 379 12.78 0.53 -6.43
CA GLY A 379 11.35 0.44 -6.71
C GLY A 379 10.49 0.22 -5.47
N VAL A 380 11.08 0.28 -4.27
CA VAL A 380 10.30 0.46 -3.05
C VAL A 380 9.71 1.86 -3.15
N PHE A 381 8.41 1.97 -2.92
CA PHE A 381 7.63 3.21 -3.04
C PHE A 381 6.99 3.46 -4.43
N SER A 382 6.74 2.39 -5.19
CA SER A 382 5.94 2.39 -6.42
C SER A 382 4.99 1.18 -6.47
N PRO A 383 3.88 1.16 -7.22
CA PRO A 383 2.92 2.21 -7.58
C PRO A 383 1.67 2.19 -6.66
N GLU A 384 1.72 1.39 -5.59
CA GLU A 384 0.77 1.32 -4.49
C GLU A 384 1.53 1.57 -3.16
N LYS A 385 1.00 2.47 -2.32
CA LYS A 385 1.70 3.18 -1.23
C LYS A 385 2.85 4.08 -1.74
N PHE A 386 3.06 5.23 -1.09
CA PHE A 386 4.08 6.27 -1.38
C PHE A 386 3.93 7.08 -2.69
N GLN A 387 3.08 6.62 -3.60
CA GLN A 387 2.50 7.46 -4.65
C GLN A 387 1.53 8.51 -4.07
N GLY A 388 1.15 9.48 -4.89
CA GLY A 388 0.26 10.57 -4.50
C GLY A 388 0.91 11.65 -3.63
N ASN A 389 0.08 12.54 -3.10
CA ASN A 389 0.47 13.66 -2.25
C ASN A 389 0.41 13.26 -0.76
N PRO A 390 1.51 13.36 0.03
CA PRO A 390 1.52 12.87 1.40
C PRO A 390 0.75 13.82 2.33
N LEU A 391 0.03 13.25 3.28
CA LEU A 391 -0.78 13.99 4.24
C LEU A 391 -0.68 13.36 5.63
N ALA A 392 -0.45 14.19 6.64
CA ALA A 392 -0.63 13.81 8.04
C ALA A 392 -2.05 14.17 8.48
N VAL A 393 -2.79 13.18 9.02
CA VAL A 393 -4.09 13.40 9.68
C VAL A 393 -3.91 13.13 11.16
N VAL A 394 -3.92 14.19 11.97
CA VAL A 394 -3.80 14.14 13.43
C VAL A 394 -5.21 14.12 14.02
N SER A 395 -5.58 13.01 14.66
CA SER A 395 -6.83 12.93 15.41
C SER A 395 -6.68 13.70 16.74
N VAL A 396 -7.57 14.64 16.99
CA VAL A 396 -7.55 15.50 18.18
C VAL A 396 -8.76 15.18 19.05
N HIS A 397 -8.49 14.78 20.29
CA HIS A 397 -9.51 14.44 21.27
C HIS A 397 -9.73 15.62 22.23
N GLY A 398 -10.97 16.12 22.31
CA GLY A 398 -11.32 17.30 23.12
C GLY A 398 -10.53 18.56 22.71
N ASN A 399 -10.20 19.42 23.68
CA ASN A 399 -9.45 20.65 23.47
C ASN A 399 -7.93 20.49 23.73
N ALA A 400 -7.37 19.32 23.45
CA ALA A 400 -6.01 18.97 23.87
C ALA A 400 -4.89 19.84 23.25
N LEU A 401 -5.12 20.48 22.10
CA LEU A 401 -4.08 21.18 21.34
C LEU A 401 -4.42 22.64 21.06
N SER A 402 -3.52 23.56 21.45
CA SER A 402 -3.57 24.96 21.05
C SER A 402 -3.17 25.16 19.57
N GLN A 403 -3.64 26.25 18.96
CA GLN A 403 -3.28 26.64 17.59
C GLN A 403 -1.76 26.74 17.37
N LYS A 404 -1.02 27.34 18.32
CA LYS A 404 0.45 27.41 18.27
C LYS A 404 1.09 26.02 18.24
N ARG A 405 0.51 25.04 18.95
CA ARG A 405 1.02 23.67 18.99
C ARG A 405 0.73 22.92 17.69
N LYS A 406 -0.48 23.07 17.14
CA LYS A 406 -0.84 22.54 15.82
C LYS A 406 0.11 23.03 14.73
N ALA A 407 0.41 24.33 14.73
CA ALA A 407 1.40 24.92 13.83
C ALA A 407 2.82 24.35 13.99
N GLN A 408 3.26 24.07 15.23
CA GLN A 408 4.55 23.41 15.48
C GLN A 408 4.56 21.96 14.96
N ILE A 409 3.48 21.21 15.20
CA ILE A 409 3.35 19.82 14.73
C ILE A 409 3.35 19.78 13.19
N ALA A 410 2.64 20.69 12.53
CA ALA A 410 2.63 20.78 11.06
C ALA A 410 4.04 21.04 10.49
N ARG A 411 4.80 21.96 11.11
CA ARG A 411 6.21 22.22 10.75
C ARG A 411 7.12 21.01 10.97
N GLU A 412 6.81 20.18 11.96
CA GLU A 412 7.59 18.97 12.24
C GLU A 412 7.36 17.88 11.19
N PHE A 413 6.10 17.69 10.76
CA PHE A 413 5.77 16.73 9.68
C PHE A 413 6.40 17.11 8.34
N LYS A 414 6.56 18.41 8.05
CA LYS A 414 7.11 18.94 6.78
C LYS A 414 6.41 18.43 5.53
N PHE A 415 5.14 18.04 5.65
CA PHE A 415 4.27 17.84 4.50
C PHE A 415 3.69 19.18 4.06
N SER A 416 3.26 19.26 2.80
CA SER A 416 2.63 20.47 2.24
C SER A 416 1.50 20.96 3.13
N GLU A 417 0.72 20.02 3.67
CA GLU A 417 -0.31 20.26 4.67
C GLU A 417 -0.38 19.17 5.74
N THR A 418 -0.86 19.57 6.92
CA THR A 418 -1.25 18.70 8.04
C THR A 418 -2.70 19.00 8.43
N ALA A 419 -3.52 17.96 8.51
CA ALA A 419 -4.92 18.01 8.88
C ALA A 419 -5.11 17.63 10.35
N PHE A 420 -5.72 18.51 11.15
CA PHE A 420 -6.14 18.22 12.53
C PHE A 420 -7.64 17.96 12.53
N LEU A 421 -8.01 16.69 12.71
CA LEU A 421 -9.39 16.23 12.71
C LEU A 421 -9.87 16.04 14.15
N HIS A 422 -10.86 16.82 14.56
CA HIS A 422 -11.40 16.77 15.91
C HIS A 422 -12.53 15.75 16.03
N ASP A 423 -12.77 15.34 17.28
CA ASP A 423 -13.98 14.60 17.61
C ASP A 423 -15.25 15.39 17.26
N ALA A 424 -16.26 14.68 16.77
CA ALA A 424 -17.57 15.25 16.56
C ALA A 424 -18.15 15.66 17.93
N PRO A 425 -18.78 16.84 18.08
CA PRO A 425 -19.37 17.25 19.35
C PRO A 425 -20.52 16.34 19.81
N GLY A 426 -21.11 15.57 18.88
CA GLY A 426 -22.08 14.53 19.16
C GLY A 426 -22.39 13.69 17.91
N PRO A 427 -23.18 12.61 18.05
CA PRO A 427 -23.58 11.78 16.93
C PRO A 427 -24.27 12.59 15.82
N GLY A 428 -23.84 12.41 14.57
CA GLY A 428 -24.39 13.11 13.41
C GLY A 428 -23.98 14.58 13.27
N GLN A 429 -23.23 15.14 14.23
CA GLN A 429 -22.71 16.50 14.12
C GLN A 429 -21.41 16.54 13.32
N PRO A 430 -21.15 17.62 12.55
CA PRO A 430 -19.95 17.72 11.74
C PRO A 430 -18.68 17.80 12.59
N ARG A 431 -17.64 17.08 12.15
CA ARG A 431 -16.30 17.18 12.74
C ARG A 431 -15.63 18.47 12.30
N LEU A 432 -14.88 19.09 13.20
CA LEU A 432 -13.99 20.20 12.87
C LEU A 432 -12.71 19.64 12.22
N LEU A 433 -12.33 20.23 11.08
CA LEU A 433 -11.08 19.96 10.38
C LEU A 433 -10.32 21.28 10.23
N GLU A 434 -9.18 21.39 10.90
CA GLU A 434 -8.23 22.49 10.71
C GLU A 434 -7.06 22.02 9.84
N ILE A 435 -6.62 22.86 8.91
CA ILE A 435 -5.60 22.50 7.92
C ILE A 435 -4.45 23.48 8.08
N PHE A 436 -3.23 22.99 8.24
CA PHE A 436 -2.02 23.81 8.38
C PHE A 436 -1.05 23.53 7.26
N SER A 437 -0.42 24.58 6.72
CA SER A 437 0.66 24.47 5.74
C SER A 437 1.97 24.00 6.40
N GLU A 438 2.97 23.69 5.58
CA GLU A 438 4.34 23.37 6.04
C GLU A 438 4.98 24.48 6.89
N THR A 439 4.58 25.75 6.74
CA THR A 439 5.08 26.88 7.53
C THR A 439 4.35 27.02 8.87
N GLY A 440 3.28 26.25 9.07
CA GLY A 440 2.39 26.30 10.24
C GLY A 440 1.34 27.40 10.15
N GLU A 441 1.03 27.91 8.96
CA GLU A 441 -0.10 28.80 8.72
C GLU A 441 -1.39 27.99 8.55
N GLU A 442 -2.49 28.40 9.18
CA GLU A 442 -3.78 27.73 9.04
C GLU A 442 -4.49 28.17 7.74
N LEU A 443 -4.74 27.20 6.86
CA LEU A 443 -5.42 27.39 5.59
C LEU A 443 -6.94 27.20 5.75
N PRO A 444 -7.77 28.00 5.05
CA PRO A 444 -9.22 27.88 5.13
C PRO A 444 -9.76 26.57 4.53
N PHE A 445 -9.11 26.11 3.45
CA PHE A 445 -9.46 24.90 2.73
C PHE A 445 -8.25 24.43 1.91
N ALA A 446 -8.09 23.11 1.79
CA ALA A 446 -7.23 22.47 0.81
C ALA A 446 -7.85 21.15 0.38
N GLY A 447 -7.73 20.81 -0.91
CA GLY A 447 -8.42 19.66 -1.49
C GLY A 447 -7.98 18.32 -0.92
N HIS A 448 -6.69 17.98 -1.05
CA HIS A 448 -6.21 16.67 -0.61
C HIS A 448 -6.30 16.46 0.92
N PRO A 449 -6.15 17.47 1.80
CA PRO A 449 -6.40 17.30 3.23
C PRO A 449 -7.85 16.92 3.55
N VAL A 450 -8.82 17.53 2.86
CA VAL A 450 -10.25 17.18 3.01
C VAL A 450 -10.54 15.77 2.51
N ILE A 451 -9.99 15.38 1.36
CA ILE A 451 -10.13 14.02 0.80
C ILE A 451 -9.51 12.98 1.75
N GLY A 452 -8.32 13.23 2.28
CA GLY A 452 -7.64 12.35 3.22
C GLY A 452 -8.40 12.22 4.55
N ALA A 453 -8.92 13.33 5.08
CA ALA A 453 -9.76 13.31 6.28
C ALA A 453 -11.07 12.55 6.06
N ALA A 454 -11.75 12.78 4.93
CA ALA A 454 -12.96 12.05 4.57
C ALA A 454 -12.69 10.54 4.47
N TYR A 455 -11.64 10.15 3.76
CA TYR A 455 -11.21 8.75 3.67
C TYR A 455 -10.95 8.15 5.06
N TYR A 456 -10.26 8.88 5.94
CA TYR A 456 -9.97 8.44 7.29
C TYR A 456 -11.24 8.22 8.12
N ILE A 457 -12.18 9.18 8.09
CA ILE A 457 -13.46 9.10 8.80
C ILE A 457 -14.23 7.84 8.39
N PHE A 458 -14.50 7.69 7.09
CA PHE A 458 -15.37 6.62 6.60
C PHE A 458 -14.72 5.23 6.65
N SER A 459 -13.39 5.16 6.54
CA SER A 459 -12.67 3.87 6.54
C SER A 459 -12.31 3.37 7.94
N TYR A 460 -12.11 4.28 8.90
CA TYR A 460 -11.56 3.93 10.23
C TYR A 460 -12.43 4.34 11.41
N LEU A 461 -13.14 5.48 11.35
CA LEU A 461 -13.95 5.95 12.48
C LEU A 461 -15.40 5.48 12.41
N GLU A 462 -16.01 5.58 11.23
CA GLU A 462 -17.45 5.38 11.02
C GLU A 462 -17.71 4.16 10.13
N ARG A 463 -17.06 3.03 10.43
CA ARG A 463 -17.19 1.78 9.67
C ARG A 463 -18.63 1.28 9.65
N MET A 464 -19.33 1.54 8.54
CA MET A 464 -20.64 0.96 8.25
C MET A 464 -20.50 -0.30 7.38
N HIS A 465 -21.38 -1.29 7.62
CA HIS A 465 -21.37 -2.57 6.90
C HIS A 465 -21.81 -2.38 5.45
N TYR A 466 -20.99 -2.84 4.51
CA TYR A 466 -21.33 -2.90 3.08
C TYR A 466 -22.37 -4.00 2.83
N GLY A 467 -23.53 -3.63 2.29
CA GLY A 467 -24.67 -4.55 2.07
C GLY A 467 -24.54 -5.51 0.89
N GLY A 468 -23.52 -5.32 0.03
CA GLY A 468 -23.23 -6.20 -1.11
C GLY A 468 -23.28 -5.47 -2.48
N PRO A 469 -23.05 -6.20 -3.60
CA PRO A 469 -22.92 -5.62 -4.95
C PRO A 469 -24.15 -4.86 -5.47
N ALA A 470 -25.34 -5.13 -4.92
CA ALA A 470 -26.58 -4.43 -5.26
C ALA A 470 -26.57 -2.96 -4.79
N ASP A 471 -25.74 -2.62 -3.81
CA ASP A 471 -25.66 -1.30 -3.18
C ASP A 471 -24.52 -0.42 -3.74
N ARG A 472 -23.86 -0.87 -4.81
CA ARG A 472 -22.61 -0.31 -5.36
C ARG A 472 -22.67 1.18 -5.71
N ASP A 473 -23.81 1.67 -6.18
CA ASP A 473 -24.02 3.06 -6.59
C ASP A 473 -25.00 3.84 -5.69
N THR A 474 -25.66 3.15 -4.74
CA THR A 474 -26.71 3.72 -3.85
C THR A 474 -26.23 3.99 -2.43
N GLN A 475 -25.24 3.27 -1.90
CA GLN A 475 -24.64 3.54 -0.57
C GLN A 475 -23.52 4.59 -0.63
N LYS A 476 -23.88 5.84 -0.99
CA LYS A 476 -22.99 6.99 -0.75
C LYS A 476 -23.05 7.33 0.73
N GLN A 477 -21.93 7.15 1.44
CA GLN A 477 -21.81 7.69 2.78
C GLN A 477 -21.60 9.20 2.65
N THR A 478 -22.35 9.98 3.42
CA THR A 478 -22.27 11.44 3.40
C THR A 478 -22.05 11.95 4.81
N ALA A 479 -21.12 12.88 4.95
CA ALA A 479 -20.91 13.62 6.18
C ALA A 479 -20.60 15.07 5.85
N MET A 480 -20.52 15.90 6.89
CA MET A 480 -20.20 17.30 6.77
C MET A 480 -18.95 17.58 7.61
N LEU A 481 -17.98 18.27 7.02
CA LEU A 481 -16.83 18.81 7.75
C LEU A 481 -17.03 20.30 7.98
N LEU A 482 -16.67 20.77 9.17
CA LEU A 482 -16.50 22.19 9.43
C LEU A 482 -15.04 22.55 9.21
N THR A 483 -14.77 23.42 8.25
CA THR A 483 -13.47 24.05 8.06
C THR A 483 -13.62 25.56 8.21
N LYS A 484 -12.50 26.30 8.14
CA LYS A 484 -12.52 27.76 8.14
C LYS A 484 -13.09 28.36 6.84
N ALA A 485 -13.21 27.57 5.77
CA ALA A 485 -13.99 27.89 4.57
C ALA A 485 -15.49 27.56 4.71
N GLY A 486 -15.94 27.08 5.87
CA GLY A 486 -17.35 26.78 6.15
C GLY A 486 -17.67 25.29 6.15
N ARG A 487 -18.92 24.96 5.83
CA ARG A 487 -19.44 23.58 5.82
C ARG A 487 -19.10 22.91 4.49
N ILE A 488 -18.31 21.84 4.54
CA ILE A 488 -17.86 21.09 3.38
C ILE A 488 -18.52 19.71 3.35
N PRO A 489 -19.47 19.47 2.43
CA PRO A 489 -20.01 18.15 2.20
C PRO A 489 -18.93 17.19 1.72
N ILE A 490 -18.83 16.03 2.37
CA ILE A 490 -17.94 14.93 1.99
C ILE A 490 -18.73 13.67 1.70
N PHE A 491 -18.23 12.88 0.76
CA PHE A 491 -18.85 11.68 0.25
C PHE A 491 -17.85 10.54 0.23
N PHE A 492 -18.33 9.31 0.41
CA PHE A 492 -17.49 8.12 0.23
C PHE A 492 -18.24 6.98 -0.44
N ASN A 493 -17.58 6.37 -1.42
CA ASN A 493 -18.03 5.14 -2.05
C ASN A 493 -17.19 3.97 -1.51
N PRO A 494 -17.75 3.09 -0.66
CA PRO A 494 -17.00 2.01 -0.02
C PRO A 494 -16.56 0.93 -1.01
N TYR A 495 -17.27 0.73 -2.12
CA TYR A 495 -16.88 -0.23 -3.14
C TYR A 495 -15.66 0.26 -3.94
N ARG A 496 -15.68 1.52 -4.37
CA ARG A 496 -14.60 2.12 -5.17
C ARG A 496 -13.43 2.63 -4.31
N GLN A 497 -13.61 2.69 -2.99
CA GLN A 497 -12.68 3.31 -2.04
C GLN A 497 -12.32 4.75 -2.43
N VAL A 498 -13.31 5.49 -2.91
CA VAL A 498 -13.17 6.87 -3.38
C VAL A 498 -13.85 7.80 -2.39
N ALA A 499 -13.08 8.76 -1.87
CA ALA A 499 -13.61 9.89 -1.13
C ALA A 499 -13.81 11.07 -2.08
N ALA A 500 -14.80 11.92 -1.80
CA ALA A 500 -15.07 13.13 -2.56
C ALA A 500 -15.51 14.26 -1.64
N CYS A 501 -15.37 15.50 -2.10
CA CYS A 501 -15.88 16.69 -1.42
C CYS A 501 -16.46 17.70 -2.41
N ALA A 502 -17.43 18.47 -1.95
CA ALA A 502 -17.88 19.66 -2.67
C ALA A 502 -16.91 20.80 -2.41
N VAL A 503 -16.27 21.29 -3.48
CA VAL A 503 -15.22 22.31 -3.40
C VAL A 503 -15.89 23.69 -3.28
N PRO A 504 -15.56 24.51 -2.27
CA PRO A 504 -15.96 25.90 -2.25
C PRO A 504 -15.17 26.66 -3.31
N PHE A 505 -15.86 27.35 -4.22
CA PHE A 505 -15.22 28.04 -5.33
C PHE A 505 -15.86 29.41 -5.60
N ASN A 506 -15.06 30.29 -6.18
CA ASN A 506 -15.48 31.52 -6.84
C ASN A 506 -14.63 31.61 -8.12
N PHE A 507 -15.10 30.97 -9.19
CA PHE A 507 -14.30 30.76 -10.38
C PHE A 507 -14.30 32.01 -11.26
N HIS A 508 -13.12 32.41 -11.72
CA HIS A 508 -12.91 33.59 -12.55
C HIS A 508 -11.87 33.33 -13.64
N ILE A 509 -12.13 33.86 -14.84
CA ILE A 509 -11.17 33.87 -15.95
C ILE A 509 -10.71 35.32 -16.12
N HIS A 510 -9.41 35.55 -15.96
CA HIS A 510 -8.85 36.90 -16.07
C HIS A 510 -8.88 37.39 -17.52
N ALA A 511 -8.95 38.72 -17.69
CA ALA A 511 -8.93 39.34 -19.01
C ALA A 511 -7.56 39.16 -19.69
N HIS A 512 -6.48 39.25 -18.91
CA HIS A 512 -5.12 39.07 -19.40
C HIS A 512 -4.76 37.60 -19.61
N ARG A 513 -4.04 37.33 -20.69
CA ARG A 513 -3.48 36.01 -21.02
C ARG A 513 -1.97 36.06 -20.94
N VAL A 514 -1.35 34.95 -20.57
CA VAL A 514 0.09 34.84 -20.36
C VAL A 514 0.77 34.36 -21.64
N PRO A 515 1.64 35.14 -22.28
CA PRO A 515 2.31 34.73 -23.51
C PRO A 515 3.37 33.66 -23.24
N ILE A 516 3.67 32.83 -24.24
CA ILE A 516 4.71 31.78 -24.16
C ILE A 516 6.08 32.32 -23.70
N ASN A 517 6.41 33.58 -24.01
CA ASN A 517 7.66 34.20 -23.57
C ASN A 517 7.80 34.27 -22.04
N ASN A 518 6.70 34.48 -21.31
CA ASN A 518 6.70 34.47 -19.84
C ASN A 518 6.85 33.04 -19.30
N ILE A 519 6.34 32.04 -20.01
CA ILE A 519 6.58 30.63 -19.66
C ILE A 519 8.05 30.29 -19.87
N ILE A 520 8.59 30.65 -21.04
CA ILE A 520 9.98 30.46 -21.43
C ILE A 520 10.94 31.14 -20.44
N SER A 521 10.64 32.34 -19.92
CA SER A 521 11.51 33.02 -18.96
C SER A 521 11.66 32.25 -17.64
N THR A 522 10.68 31.42 -17.29
CA THR A 522 10.75 30.52 -16.12
C THR A 522 11.27 29.12 -16.48
N GLN A 523 11.16 28.71 -17.74
CA GLN A 523 11.54 27.39 -18.25
C GLN A 523 12.55 27.52 -19.42
N PRO A 524 13.73 28.15 -19.25
CA PRO A 524 14.59 28.54 -20.37
C PRO A 524 15.08 27.36 -21.23
N HIS A 525 15.17 26.16 -20.65
CA HIS A 525 15.58 24.94 -21.35
C HIS A 525 14.57 24.48 -22.42
N ILE A 526 13.31 24.94 -22.40
CA ILE A 526 12.35 24.57 -23.46
C ILE A 526 12.66 25.29 -24.78
N GLN A 527 13.48 26.37 -24.76
CA GLN A 527 13.89 27.08 -25.99
C GLN A 527 14.72 26.21 -26.95
N ILE A 528 15.42 25.20 -26.43
CA ILE A 528 16.25 24.29 -27.24
C ILE A 528 15.49 23.03 -27.67
N VAL A 529 14.23 22.87 -27.25
CA VAL A 529 13.40 21.74 -27.66
C VAL A 529 12.96 21.97 -29.11
N PRO A 530 13.19 21.02 -30.04
CA PRO A 530 12.94 21.24 -31.48
C PRO A 530 11.52 21.67 -31.82
N THR A 531 10.53 21.29 -31.01
CA THR A 531 9.11 21.59 -31.22
C THR A 531 8.67 22.94 -30.64
N ILE A 532 9.56 23.75 -30.03
CA ILE A 532 9.20 25.04 -29.42
C ILE A 532 8.59 26.03 -30.40
N ASP A 533 9.00 25.99 -31.67
CA ASP A 533 8.46 26.86 -32.72
C ASP A 533 6.94 26.66 -32.93
N LYS A 534 6.39 25.49 -32.57
CA LYS A 534 4.94 25.22 -32.63
C LYS A 534 4.14 25.98 -31.56
N GLU A 535 4.80 26.38 -30.48
CA GLU A 535 4.18 27.14 -29.38
C GLU A 535 4.44 28.64 -29.50
N ARG A 536 5.19 29.06 -30.53
CA ARG A 536 5.49 30.46 -30.80
C ARG A 536 4.19 31.26 -30.95
N ASP A 537 4.16 32.44 -30.34
CA ASP A 537 3.02 33.38 -30.34
C ASP A 537 1.76 32.90 -29.59
N LYS A 538 1.76 31.72 -28.96
CA LYS A 538 0.62 31.27 -28.15
C LYS A 538 0.51 32.06 -26.83
N THR A 539 -0.73 32.18 -26.37
CA THR A 539 -1.07 32.78 -25.07
C THR A 539 -1.99 31.86 -24.27
N PHE A 540 -1.72 31.78 -22.98
CA PHE A 540 -2.36 30.85 -22.05
C PHE A 540 -3.34 31.58 -21.13
N PRO A 541 -4.51 30.99 -20.82
CA PRO A 541 -5.46 31.60 -19.91
C PRO A 541 -4.89 31.65 -18.48
N LEU A 542 -5.25 32.71 -17.77
CA LEU A 542 -5.05 32.86 -16.33
C LEU A 542 -6.42 32.77 -15.65
N VAL A 543 -6.55 31.89 -14.66
CA VAL A 543 -7.82 31.66 -13.97
C VAL A 543 -7.63 31.66 -12.45
N SER A 544 -8.66 32.06 -11.70
CA SER A 544 -8.76 31.86 -10.25
C SER A 544 -9.86 30.86 -9.93
N ILE A 545 -9.57 29.89 -9.07
CA ILE A 545 -10.61 29.00 -8.51
C ILE A 545 -11.33 29.65 -7.33
N VAL A 546 -10.62 30.52 -6.61
CA VAL A 546 -11.12 31.35 -5.51
C VAL A 546 -10.21 32.59 -5.41
N LYS A 547 -10.68 33.66 -4.78
CA LYS A 547 -9.84 34.84 -4.52
C LYS A 547 -8.60 34.45 -3.75
N GLY A 548 -7.44 34.92 -4.21
CA GLY A 548 -6.14 34.62 -3.61
C GLY A 548 -5.45 33.35 -4.14
N MET A 549 -6.07 32.59 -5.05
CA MET A 549 -5.46 31.42 -5.67
C MET A 549 -5.73 31.34 -7.18
N SER A 550 -4.67 31.59 -7.97
CA SER A 550 -4.70 31.65 -9.43
C SER A 550 -3.73 30.67 -10.09
N PHE A 551 -4.07 30.25 -11.30
CA PHE A 551 -3.30 29.31 -12.11
C PHE A 551 -3.22 29.76 -13.56
N VAL A 552 -2.02 29.73 -14.14
CA VAL A 552 -1.82 29.78 -15.60
C VAL A 552 -2.05 28.38 -16.14
N LEU A 553 -2.91 28.20 -17.14
CA LEU A 553 -3.19 26.87 -17.72
C LEU A 553 -2.49 26.73 -19.07
N VAL A 554 -1.40 25.97 -19.11
CA VAL A 554 -0.56 25.80 -20.30
C VAL A 554 -0.92 24.49 -21.00
N ASP A 555 -1.64 24.58 -22.12
CA ASP A 555 -1.99 23.42 -22.94
C ASP A 555 -0.80 23.02 -23.82
N LEU A 556 -0.30 21.80 -23.61
CA LEU A 556 0.78 21.18 -24.37
C LEU A 556 0.32 19.86 -25.03
N SER A 557 -0.99 19.71 -25.28
CA SER A 557 -1.56 18.49 -25.88
C SER A 557 -0.86 18.09 -27.18
N ASP A 558 -0.54 19.07 -28.02
CA ASP A 558 0.16 18.89 -29.31
C ASP A 558 1.70 18.83 -29.19
N ASN A 559 2.24 18.94 -27.96
CA ASN A 559 3.67 19.11 -27.74
C ASN A 559 4.20 18.35 -26.52
N ALA A 560 4.20 17.02 -26.64
CA ALA A 560 4.67 16.11 -25.58
C ALA A 560 6.16 16.31 -25.21
N GLU A 561 6.99 16.73 -26.17
CA GLU A 561 8.43 16.96 -25.94
C GLU A 561 8.68 18.11 -24.97
N ILE A 562 7.99 19.24 -25.15
CA ILE A 562 8.06 20.36 -24.19
C ILE A 562 7.53 19.93 -22.83
N PHE A 563 6.39 19.22 -22.80
CA PHE A 563 5.79 18.76 -21.55
C PHE A 563 6.72 17.86 -20.74
N GLY A 564 7.44 16.94 -21.41
CA GLY A 564 8.46 16.10 -20.77
C GLY A 564 9.72 16.85 -20.34
N ALA A 565 10.07 17.94 -21.03
CA ALA A 565 11.27 18.73 -20.74
C ALA A 565 11.13 19.67 -19.53
N LEU A 566 9.90 19.99 -19.07
CA LEU A 566 9.67 20.95 -17.98
C LEU A 566 10.40 20.54 -16.69
N GLN A 567 10.88 21.55 -15.96
CA GLN A 567 11.56 21.38 -14.67
C GLN A 567 10.90 22.23 -13.58
N ALA A 568 11.19 21.90 -12.32
CA ALA A 568 10.75 22.70 -11.19
C ALA A 568 11.30 24.14 -11.31
N ALA A 569 10.42 25.12 -11.32
CA ALA A 569 10.77 26.52 -11.59
C ALA A 569 9.83 27.49 -10.85
N LYS A 570 10.19 28.78 -10.88
CA LYS A 570 9.33 29.84 -10.37
C LYS A 570 8.10 30.02 -11.26
N SER A 571 7.05 30.61 -10.70
CA SER A 571 5.86 30.98 -11.46
C SER A 571 6.17 32.16 -12.40
N PRO A 572 5.54 32.21 -13.60
CA PRO A 572 5.70 33.33 -14.51
C PRO A 572 5.14 34.62 -13.92
N GLU A 573 5.65 35.76 -14.37
CA GLU A 573 5.01 37.05 -14.10
C GLU A 573 3.67 37.12 -14.85
N VAL A 574 2.62 37.55 -14.14
CA VAL A 574 1.25 37.61 -14.66
C VAL A 574 0.57 38.91 -14.23
N GLU A 575 -0.41 39.34 -15.03
CA GLU A 575 -1.27 40.48 -14.72
C GLU A 575 -2.66 39.99 -14.29
N LEU A 576 -3.02 40.20 -13.02
CA LEU A 576 -4.31 39.84 -12.47
C LEU A 576 -5.28 41.02 -12.56
N ASP A 577 -6.52 40.76 -12.96
CA ASP A 577 -7.63 41.72 -12.81
C ASP A 577 -7.66 42.31 -11.39
N ALA A 578 -7.83 43.64 -11.28
CA ALA A 578 -7.61 44.39 -10.03
C ALA A 578 -8.39 43.85 -8.80
N LYS A 579 -9.60 43.31 -8.98
CA LYS A 579 -10.42 42.75 -7.89
C LYS A 579 -9.93 41.39 -7.37
N TRP A 580 -8.98 40.78 -8.06
CA TRP A 580 -8.44 39.44 -7.81
C TRP A 580 -6.94 39.47 -7.45
N SER A 581 -6.35 40.67 -7.35
CA SER A 581 -4.98 40.88 -6.90
C SER A 581 -4.95 41.31 -5.42
N PRO A 582 -3.95 40.88 -4.62
CA PRO A 582 -2.91 39.90 -4.94
C PRO A 582 -3.42 38.45 -4.88
N SER A 583 -2.69 37.53 -5.50
CA SER A 583 -3.01 36.10 -5.48
C SER A 583 -1.75 35.25 -5.50
N PHE A 584 -1.80 34.06 -4.89
CA PHE A 584 -0.89 32.98 -5.24
C PHE A 584 -1.03 32.67 -6.75
N VAL A 585 0.08 32.39 -7.42
CA VAL A 585 0.10 32.03 -8.85
C VAL A 585 0.89 30.73 -9.01
N GLY A 586 0.22 29.69 -9.49
CA GLY A 586 0.85 28.44 -9.97
C GLY A 586 0.76 28.31 -11.49
N CYS A 587 1.58 27.43 -12.07
CA CYS A 587 1.50 27.10 -13.49
C CYS A 587 1.08 25.63 -13.64
N MET A 588 -0.07 25.40 -14.28
CA MET A 588 -0.64 24.09 -14.54
C MET A 588 -0.43 23.75 -16.02
N TYR A 589 0.56 22.91 -16.29
CA TYR A 589 0.83 22.37 -17.62
C TYR A 589 -0.01 21.12 -17.81
N TYR A 590 -0.64 20.94 -18.97
CA TYR A 590 -1.49 19.76 -19.18
C TYR A 590 -1.50 19.28 -20.63
N ARG A 591 -1.88 18.01 -20.80
CA ARG A 591 -2.12 17.34 -22.07
C ARG A 591 -3.45 16.60 -22.01
N VAL A 592 -4.30 16.82 -22.99
CA VAL A 592 -5.52 16.03 -23.18
C VAL A 592 -5.16 14.78 -23.98
N LEU A 593 -5.29 13.61 -23.36
CA LEU A 593 -4.86 12.32 -23.94
C LEU A 593 -5.95 11.63 -24.75
N ALA A 594 -7.21 11.75 -24.32
CA ALA A 594 -8.36 11.18 -25.02
C ALA A 594 -9.66 11.86 -24.60
N ASN A 595 -10.58 11.99 -25.56
CA ASN A 595 -11.98 12.35 -25.33
C ASN A 595 -12.84 11.11 -25.59
N SER A 596 -13.40 10.52 -24.53
CA SER A 596 -14.38 9.44 -24.68
C SER A 596 -15.78 10.02 -24.55
N GLU A 597 -16.44 10.23 -25.68
CA GLU A 597 -17.87 10.54 -25.73
C GLU A 597 -18.64 9.26 -26.08
N GLN A 598 -19.13 8.54 -25.07
CA GLN A 598 -20.10 7.46 -25.28
C GLN A 598 -21.52 7.97 -25.01
N PRO A 599 -22.50 7.69 -25.89
CA PRO A 599 -23.89 8.10 -25.66
C PRO A 599 -24.44 7.47 -24.38
N GLY A 600 -24.80 8.30 -23.39
CA GLY A 600 -25.38 7.85 -22.11
C GLY A 600 -24.38 7.74 -20.95
N GLU A 601 -23.07 7.87 -21.20
CA GLU A 601 -22.03 8.00 -20.17
C GLU A 601 -21.51 9.45 -20.12
N PRO A 602 -21.11 9.97 -18.94
CA PRO A 602 -20.50 11.29 -18.86
C PRO A 602 -19.20 11.32 -19.68
N ALA A 603 -18.98 12.37 -20.47
CA ALA A 603 -17.74 12.55 -21.21
C ALA A 603 -16.56 12.59 -20.23
N ILE A 604 -15.65 11.60 -20.32
CA ILE A 604 -14.44 11.53 -19.50
C ILE A 604 -13.29 12.10 -20.32
N HIS A 605 -12.75 13.23 -19.86
CA HIS A 605 -11.51 13.79 -20.39
C HIS A 605 -10.35 13.18 -19.61
N ASN A 606 -9.51 12.40 -20.29
CA ASN A 606 -8.28 11.88 -19.69
C ASN A 606 -7.17 12.90 -19.89
N ILE A 607 -6.69 13.48 -18.79
CA ILE A 607 -5.72 14.57 -18.79
C ILE A 607 -4.47 14.14 -18.01
N GLN A 608 -3.30 14.40 -18.55
CA GLN A 608 -2.04 14.35 -17.82
C GLN A 608 -1.60 15.77 -17.49
N ALA A 609 -1.22 16.04 -16.26
CA ALA A 609 -0.94 17.39 -15.77
C ALA A 609 0.29 17.46 -14.86
N ARG A 610 0.90 18.64 -14.82
CA ARG A 610 2.02 19.01 -13.95
C ARG A 610 1.76 20.39 -13.35
N MET A 611 1.81 20.51 -12.03
CA MET A 611 1.66 21.79 -11.32
C MET A 611 3.03 22.22 -10.79
N ILE A 612 3.52 23.36 -11.26
CA ILE A 612 4.84 23.88 -10.90
C ILE A 612 4.66 25.30 -10.35
N SER A 613 5.26 25.55 -9.18
CA SER A 613 5.31 26.88 -8.59
C SER A 613 6.48 27.00 -7.62
N HIS A 614 6.99 28.20 -7.40
CA HIS A 614 8.00 28.49 -6.35
C HIS A 614 9.26 27.59 -6.36
N GLY A 615 9.65 27.06 -7.53
CA GLY A 615 10.81 26.18 -7.66
C GLY A 615 10.54 24.71 -7.29
N ILE A 616 9.28 24.33 -7.08
CA ILE A 616 8.85 23.00 -6.68
C ILE A 616 7.74 22.53 -7.64
N GLU A 617 7.73 21.23 -7.94
CA GLU A 617 6.62 20.55 -8.61
C GLU A 617 5.78 19.81 -7.56
N ASP A 618 4.46 19.97 -7.62
CA ASP A 618 3.52 19.30 -6.71
C ASP A 618 3.00 18.00 -7.34
N PRO A 619 3.08 16.85 -6.65
CA PRO A 619 2.61 15.57 -7.17
C PRO A 619 1.09 15.47 -7.32
N GLY A 620 0.29 16.34 -6.68
CA GLY A 620 -1.17 16.27 -6.79
C GLY A 620 -1.89 17.49 -6.23
N THR A 621 -2.33 18.38 -7.11
CA THR A 621 -2.90 19.68 -6.72
C THR A 621 -4.40 19.76 -7.01
N GLY A 622 -5.22 19.45 -6.01
CA GLY A 622 -6.69 19.45 -6.16
C GLY A 622 -7.26 20.79 -6.65
N SER A 623 -6.74 21.93 -6.16
CA SER A 623 -7.20 23.26 -6.55
C SER A 623 -6.87 23.61 -8.01
N ALA A 624 -5.65 23.32 -8.47
CA ALA A 624 -5.25 23.52 -9.86
C ALA A 624 -6.06 22.62 -10.81
N CYS A 625 -6.28 21.36 -10.41
CA CYS A 625 -7.15 20.42 -11.13
C CYS A 625 -8.58 20.93 -11.25
N CYS A 626 -9.15 21.47 -10.17
CA CYS A 626 -10.49 22.08 -10.18
C CYS A 626 -10.54 23.31 -11.10
N ALA A 627 -9.52 24.17 -11.06
CA ALA A 627 -9.42 25.34 -11.92
C ALA A 627 -9.37 24.96 -13.40
N LEU A 628 -8.53 23.98 -13.75
CA LEU A 628 -8.42 23.43 -15.10
C LEU A 628 -9.75 22.82 -15.57
N ALA A 629 -10.37 21.97 -14.75
CA ALA A 629 -11.65 21.35 -15.07
C ALA A 629 -12.77 22.38 -15.29
N CYS A 630 -12.85 23.42 -14.44
CA CYS A 630 -13.81 24.51 -14.62
C CYS A 630 -13.59 25.25 -15.96
N TYR A 631 -12.35 25.58 -16.30
CA TYR A 631 -12.01 26.24 -17.56
C TYR A 631 -12.40 25.38 -18.77
N LEU A 632 -12.02 24.10 -18.78
CA LEU A 632 -12.36 23.17 -19.86
C LEU A 632 -13.87 22.91 -19.96
N ALA A 633 -14.58 22.88 -18.83
CA ALA A 633 -16.02 22.64 -18.79
C ALA A 633 -16.83 23.76 -19.48
N LEU A 634 -16.41 25.02 -19.32
CA LEU A 634 -17.04 26.16 -20.00
C LEU A 634 -16.78 26.15 -21.53
N GLY A 635 -15.73 25.45 -21.98
CA GLY A 635 -15.24 25.44 -23.35
C GLY A 635 -14.40 26.68 -23.64
N SER A 636 -13.31 26.55 -24.41
CA SER A 636 -12.34 27.63 -24.70
C SER A 636 -13.03 28.95 -25.08
N PRO A 637 -13.17 29.92 -24.16
CA PRO A 637 -13.86 31.15 -24.47
C PRO A 637 -12.91 32.02 -25.32
N GLY A 638 -13.44 32.65 -26.36
CA GLY A 638 -12.70 33.69 -27.09
C GLY A 638 -12.30 34.84 -26.16
N PRO A 639 -11.32 35.67 -26.54
CA PRO A 639 -10.89 36.81 -25.72
C PRO A 639 -12.09 37.74 -25.45
N GLY A 640 -12.50 37.90 -24.18
CA GLY A 640 -13.45 38.94 -23.77
C GLY A 640 -14.74 38.52 -23.05
N THR A 641 -14.98 37.24 -22.74
CA THR A 641 -16.19 36.85 -21.98
C THR A 641 -15.93 36.82 -20.47
N SER A 642 -16.36 37.84 -19.74
CA SER A 642 -16.46 37.80 -18.28
C SER A 642 -17.65 36.93 -17.85
N SER A 643 -17.36 35.71 -17.38
CA SER A 643 -18.35 34.88 -16.69
C SER A 643 -18.25 35.13 -15.20
N GLU A 644 -18.95 36.15 -14.69
CA GLU A 644 -19.22 36.24 -13.26
C GLU A 644 -20.07 35.01 -12.87
N SER A 645 -19.55 34.19 -11.96
CA SER A 645 -20.32 33.16 -11.27
C SER A 645 -21.23 33.85 -10.26
N GLU A 646 -22.52 33.44 -10.21
CA GLU A 646 -23.44 33.96 -9.18
C GLU A 646 -22.93 33.57 -7.79
N LYS A 647 -22.89 34.56 -6.88
CA LYS A 647 -22.39 34.43 -5.51
C LYS A 647 -23.02 33.22 -4.78
N PRO A 648 -22.23 32.37 -4.10
CA PRO A 648 -22.73 31.65 -2.93
C PRO A 648 -23.05 32.67 -1.83
N ALA A 649 -24.20 32.53 -1.18
CA ALA A 649 -24.67 33.43 -0.13
C ALA A 649 -23.65 33.52 1.02
N GLU A 650 -23.13 34.72 1.29
CA GLU A 650 -22.39 35.05 2.51
C GLU A 650 -23.23 35.97 3.40
N GLU A 651 -23.13 35.70 4.70
CA GLU A 651 -23.58 36.47 5.88
C GLU A 651 -25.08 36.46 6.23
N ALA A 652 -25.44 35.54 7.13
CA ALA A 652 -26.36 35.83 8.22
C ALA A 652 -25.73 35.37 9.53
N ALA A 653 -25.02 36.29 10.20
CA ALA A 653 -24.83 36.21 11.63
C ALA A 653 -26.20 36.45 12.29
N GLY A 654 -26.83 35.38 12.79
CA GLY A 654 -28.14 35.46 13.43
C GLY A 654 -28.59 34.11 13.98
N ASN A 655 -28.91 34.09 15.26
CA ASN A 655 -29.35 32.93 16.05
C ASN A 655 -30.57 32.19 15.46
N GLY A 656 -30.50 30.84 15.50
CA GLY A 656 -31.58 29.93 15.89
C GLY A 656 -32.78 29.71 14.94
N LYS A 657 -32.96 28.43 14.55
CA LYS A 657 -34.12 27.79 13.86
C LYS A 657 -34.22 28.18 12.37
N ASP A 658 -34.49 27.29 11.41
CA ASP A 658 -35.52 26.25 11.36
C ASP A 658 -35.20 25.27 10.20
N ASP A 659 -35.30 23.94 10.40
CA ASP A 659 -35.01 22.90 9.39
C ASP A 659 -36.03 22.87 8.22
N SER A 660 -37.05 23.73 8.25
CA SER A 660 -38.13 23.81 7.25
C SER A 660 -37.78 24.65 6.01
N GLU A 661 -36.74 25.49 6.06
CA GLU A 661 -36.39 26.40 4.96
C GLU A 661 -35.53 25.72 3.86
N ILE A 662 -34.83 24.63 4.20
CA ILE A 662 -34.06 23.81 3.25
C ILE A 662 -34.99 22.97 2.37
N ALA A 663 -36.11 22.51 2.92
CA ALA A 663 -37.13 21.78 2.16
C ALA A 663 -37.84 22.70 1.14
N LYS A 664 -38.14 23.95 1.49
CA LYS A 664 -38.72 24.94 0.57
C LYS A 664 -37.79 25.36 -0.56
N LYS A 665 -36.49 25.55 -0.29
CA LYS A 665 -35.48 25.81 -1.35
C LYS A 665 -35.30 24.64 -2.32
N THR A 666 -35.66 23.42 -1.91
CA THR A 666 -35.63 22.23 -2.77
C THR A 666 -36.85 22.15 -3.69
N GLU A 667 -37.99 22.75 -3.32
CA GLU A 667 -39.19 22.82 -4.18
C GLU A 667 -39.19 24.02 -5.15
N GLU A 668 -38.61 25.16 -4.78
CA GLU A 668 -38.53 26.34 -5.67
C GLU A 668 -37.52 26.16 -6.83
N LEU A 669 -36.68 25.12 -6.80
CA LEU A 669 -35.81 24.71 -7.92
C LEU A 669 -36.56 24.02 -9.08
N LYS A 670 -37.90 23.89 -9.00
CA LYS A 670 -38.75 23.36 -10.07
C LYS A 670 -39.62 24.44 -10.72
N LEU A 671 -39.08 25.57 -11.14
CA LEU A 671 -39.72 26.41 -12.17
C LEU A 671 -38.74 27.39 -12.80
N GLY A 672 -38.17 26.97 -13.94
CA GLY A 672 -37.26 27.75 -14.79
C GLY A 672 -36.25 26.83 -15.46
N GLU A 673 -36.52 26.43 -16.71
CA GLU A 673 -35.75 25.47 -17.49
C GLU A 673 -34.30 25.93 -17.77
N ALA A 674 -33.40 25.76 -16.79
CA ALA A 674 -31.96 25.85 -16.99
C ALA A 674 -31.39 24.44 -17.18
N LYS A 675 -30.90 24.14 -18.40
CA LYS A 675 -30.24 22.85 -18.68
C LYS A 675 -28.91 22.80 -17.94
N THR A 676 -28.81 21.90 -16.96
CA THR A 676 -27.57 21.62 -16.22
C THR A 676 -26.90 20.40 -16.82
N GLU A 677 -25.63 20.52 -17.19
CA GLU A 677 -24.81 19.46 -17.79
C GLU A 677 -23.66 19.13 -16.84
N ARG A 678 -23.44 17.83 -16.55
CA ARG A 678 -22.31 17.36 -15.75
C ARG A 678 -21.17 16.91 -16.66
N LYS A 679 -19.96 17.45 -16.43
CA LYS A 679 -18.74 17.04 -17.11
C LYS A 679 -17.75 16.41 -16.14
N VAL A 680 -17.05 15.36 -16.57
CA VAL A 680 -16.12 14.60 -15.71
C VAL A 680 -14.71 14.65 -16.31
N PHE A 681 -13.74 14.97 -15.47
CA PHE A 681 -12.34 15.09 -15.85
C PHE A 681 -11.51 14.13 -15.00
N GLY A 682 -10.89 13.13 -15.64
CA GLY A 682 -9.91 12.24 -15.04
C GLY A 682 -8.51 12.81 -15.24
N ILE A 683 -7.88 13.27 -14.17
CA ILE A 683 -6.61 13.98 -14.20
C ILE A 683 -5.55 13.11 -13.50
N GLN A 684 -4.47 12.82 -14.22
CA GLN A 684 -3.26 12.21 -13.69
C GLN A 684 -2.20 13.29 -13.49
N GLN A 685 -1.66 13.39 -12.29
CA GLN A 685 -0.61 14.35 -11.93
C GLN A 685 0.54 13.64 -11.21
N GLY A 686 1.76 14.19 -11.28
CA GLY A 686 2.91 13.67 -10.55
C GLY A 686 3.57 12.43 -11.19
N VAL A 687 3.19 12.09 -12.43
CA VAL A 687 3.75 10.95 -13.18
C VAL A 687 5.26 11.14 -13.36
N GLU A 688 5.69 12.34 -13.74
CA GLU A 688 7.07 12.72 -14.00
C GLU A 688 7.92 12.75 -12.72
N MET A 689 7.27 12.89 -11.57
CA MET A 689 7.90 12.83 -10.25
C MET A 689 7.97 11.40 -9.69
N GLY A 690 7.42 10.40 -10.40
CA GLY A 690 7.24 9.06 -9.86
C GLY A 690 6.26 9.01 -8.68
N ARG A 691 5.30 9.96 -8.61
CA ARG A 691 4.31 10.12 -7.53
C ARG A 691 2.91 10.33 -8.10
N LEU A 692 2.42 9.35 -8.86
CA LEU A 692 1.12 9.39 -9.52
C LEU A 692 -0.03 9.68 -8.54
N SER A 693 -0.72 10.79 -8.79
CA SER A 693 -2.02 11.15 -8.21
C SER A 693 -3.10 10.97 -9.27
N THR A 694 -4.12 10.17 -8.99
CA THR A 694 -5.33 10.08 -9.82
C THR A 694 -6.44 10.90 -9.19
N ILE A 695 -6.84 11.97 -9.86
CA ILE A 695 -7.80 12.96 -9.39
C ILE A 695 -8.98 12.97 -10.36
N ALA A 696 -10.20 12.89 -9.83
CA ALA A 696 -11.40 13.07 -10.66
C ALA A 696 -12.14 14.34 -10.22
N VAL A 697 -12.43 15.21 -11.18
CA VAL A 697 -13.20 16.43 -10.96
C VAL A 697 -14.50 16.35 -11.76
N GLU A 698 -15.63 16.46 -11.08
CA GLU A 698 -16.94 16.62 -11.71
C GLU A 698 -17.35 18.09 -11.65
N VAL A 699 -17.78 18.65 -12.78
CA VAL A 699 -18.18 20.06 -12.89
C VAL A 699 -19.59 20.11 -13.46
N ASP A 700 -20.52 20.68 -12.69
CA ASP A 700 -21.88 20.95 -13.15
C ASP A 700 -21.93 22.34 -13.80
N VAL A 701 -22.31 22.40 -15.07
CA VAL A 701 -22.40 23.63 -15.86
C VAL A 701 -23.86 23.99 -16.09
N LYS A 702 -24.28 25.18 -15.69
CA LYS A 702 -25.59 25.75 -15.99
C LYS A 702 -25.51 26.63 -17.22
N THR A 703 -26.39 26.39 -18.18
CA THR A 703 -26.58 27.27 -19.34
C THR A 703 -27.87 28.07 -19.16
N ASN A 704 -27.77 29.40 -19.14
CA ASN A 704 -28.95 30.25 -19.04
C ASN A 704 -29.71 30.35 -20.37
N ALA A 705 -30.89 30.98 -20.37
CA ALA A 705 -31.73 31.14 -21.57
C ALA A 705 -31.05 31.92 -22.71
N GLN A 706 -29.96 32.66 -22.43
CA GLN A 706 -29.17 33.42 -23.40
C GLN A 706 -27.96 32.62 -23.92
N GLY A 707 -27.82 31.35 -23.54
CA GLY A 707 -26.70 30.49 -23.93
C GLY A 707 -25.40 30.71 -23.15
N LYS A 708 -25.39 31.60 -22.14
CA LYS A 708 -24.21 31.83 -21.29
C LYS A 708 -24.04 30.68 -20.31
N LYS A 709 -22.84 30.09 -20.30
CA LYS A 709 -22.45 29.00 -19.40
C LYS A 709 -21.84 29.55 -18.10
N SER A 710 -22.14 28.89 -16.99
CA SER A 710 -21.60 29.19 -15.65
C SER A 710 -21.37 27.90 -14.86
N ILE A 711 -20.39 27.91 -13.96
CA ILE A 711 -20.12 26.78 -13.06
C ILE A 711 -21.11 26.82 -11.90
N ALA A 712 -21.85 25.73 -11.70
CA ALA A 712 -22.84 25.60 -10.64
C ALA A 712 -22.33 24.80 -9.44
N ASN A 713 -21.47 23.81 -9.68
CA ASN A 713 -20.94 22.94 -8.64
C ASN A 713 -19.62 22.30 -9.10
N VAL A 714 -18.74 22.01 -8.14
CA VAL A 714 -17.45 21.34 -8.37
C VAL A 714 -17.26 20.27 -7.32
N ILE A 715 -17.14 19.02 -7.76
CA ILE A 715 -16.86 17.87 -6.88
C ILE A 715 -15.44 17.39 -7.17
N LEU A 716 -14.59 17.40 -6.16
CA LEU A 716 -13.25 16.82 -6.20
C LEU A 716 -13.32 15.42 -5.59
N SER A 717 -12.71 14.44 -6.24
CA SER A 717 -12.65 13.07 -5.75
C SER A 717 -11.28 12.43 -5.96
N GLY A 718 -10.94 11.52 -5.06
CA GLY A 718 -9.67 10.82 -5.08
C GLY A 718 -9.68 9.60 -4.17
N ARG A 719 -8.64 8.78 -4.31
CA ARG A 719 -8.35 7.68 -3.39
C ARG A 719 -7.27 8.13 -2.41
N ALA A 720 -7.29 7.54 -1.21
CA ALA A 720 -6.22 7.67 -0.25
C ALA A 720 -5.89 6.30 0.33
N ASN A 721 -4.69 6.13 0.87
CA ASN A 721 -4.24 4.92 1.53
C ASN A 721 -3.53 5.28 2.82
N LEU A 722 -3.89 4.62 3.93
CA LEU A 722 -3.19 4.81 5.20
C LEU A 722 -1.82 4.13 5.12
N HIS A 723 -0.76 4.89 5.33
CA HIS A 723 0.61 4.39 5.26
C HIS A 723 1.17 4.02 6.63
N LEU A 724 1.14 4.96 7.58
CA LEU A 724 1.62 4.82 8.94
C LEU A 724 0.56 5.30 9.91
N LYS A 725 0.51 4.68 11.09
CA LYS A 725 -0.29 5.12 12.23
C LYS A 725 0.60 5.04 13.46
N GLY A 726 0.48 6.02 14.35
CA GLY A 726 1.17 6.04 15.62
C GLY A 726 0.50 7.02 16.58
N GLU A 727 1.10 7.16 17.75
CA GLU A 727 0.72 8.14 18.76
C GLU A 727 1.82 9.18 18.88
N ILE A 728 1.45 10.45 19.01
CA ILE A 728 2.44 11.52 19.22
C ILE A 728 2.62 11.66 20.73
N LEU A 729 3.72 11.10 21.25
CA LEU A 729 4.07 11.12 22.67
C LEU A 729 4.77 12.44 23.06
N GLY A 730 4.57 12.88 24.30
CA GLY A 730 5.25 14.07 24.85
C GLY A 730 4.40 15.32 25.01
N PHE A 731 3.08 15.16 25.16
CA PHE A 731 2.13 16.25 25.38
C PHE A 731 1.30 16.00 26.62
#